data_AF-A0A849AIW0-F1
#
_entry.id   AF-A0A849AIW0-F1
#
_cell.length_a   1.000
_cell.length_b   1.000
_cell.length_c   1.000
_cell.angle_alpha   90.00
_cell.angle_beta   90.00
_cell.angle_gamma   90.00
#
_symmetry.space_group_name_H-M   'P 1'
#
loop_
_entity.id
_entity.type
_entity.pdbx_description
1 polymer ?
#
loop_
_entity_poly.entity_id
_entity_poly.type
_entity_poly.pdbx_seq_one_letter_code
_entity_poly.pdbx_strand_id
1 'polypeptide(L)'
;MTASEATTRLGVTDAVLLAHAMAARLAHQNEIRVLFVKGPLAARQGVRDRLASGDADVLVEPNSYKQFLGLLMDKGWRERPAREAPRFFNLHSTSLFHPQWPCDIDVHHEYPGLFAPIEQTFDVLWSRRDNHLIGGVQVPTPRAIDMAVIVAAHSGRNSADPRSAAELSQVAAYARACPERIDELLSAAVEFRAVSALSPLWSRLEIESPEPDLTPAEAEAWTLLTRGPANSTAFHWLVAFRRASLTGKLKILMALAIDIVRNPDIGVPPGNNPSRISRLRHGWKTLKRMEKNSASSTPANTQRTILHVTECYAGGVRRAIDMIASTSGDTHHLFWNDPDGEIIDIPKWFSSERRMPQGQLSRIRATRRAIREIQPDIIHAHSSWAGAYTRILPASAPIIYEPHSYKFDDSALSGLMQFIFRCAERLLLLNTEMTVVLSPHEEALTRRLSPRAATVRLPNAPSLGPVARGEPAPGPEDRTPTHVLMVGRAVPQKDPEFFASVAQLVRSTRPDIRFRWLGAGPTSAIDALTASGVEVSGWLTSEELERELTSHPAIYLHTAKYEGFPISVLDAASVGLPLLVRSIDAFDGVPLDRAGTTPAEAASAVVRLVDDKERRLAACARGARLLEEMNPHRQRKLISELYLSIGAQPR
;
A
#
# COMPACT_ATOMS: atom_id res chain seq x y z
N MET A 1 -52.45 -25.79 7.32
CA MET A 1 -52.23 -24.89 8.48
C MET A 1 -51.33 -25.61 9.46
N THR A 2 -50.05 -25.24 9.52
CA THR A 2 -49.13 -25.67 10.58
C THR A 2 -48.73 -24.42 11.35
N ALA A 3 -48.92 -24.49 12.67
CA ALA A 3 -48.75 -23.39 13.59
C ALA A 3 -47.38 -22.74 13.42
N SER A 4 -47.39 -21.46 13.03
CA SER A 4 -46.25 -20.56 13.19
C SER A 4 -45.97 -20.47 14.69
N GLU A 5 -44.95 -21.16 15.17
CA GLU A 5 -44.39 -20.92 16.50
C GLU A 5 -44.01 -19.44 16.60
N ALA A 6 -44.86 -18.66 17.27
CA ALA A 6 -44.54 -17.32 17.69
C ALA A 6 -43.43 -17.42 18.74
N THR A 7 -42.18 -17.50 18.29
CA THR A 7 -41.00 -17.40 19.16
C THR A 7 -40.97 -15.99 19.71
N THR A 8 -41.35 -15.82 20.98
CA THR A 8 -41.20 -14.56 21.71
C THR A 8 -39.71 -14.19 21.73
N ARG A 9 -39.31 -13.25 20.88
CA ARG A 9 -37.91 -12.80 20.79
C ARG A 9 -37.59 -11.95 22.02
N LEU A 10 -36.48 -12.25 22.68
CA LEU A 10 -35.95 -11.45 23.79
C LEU A 10 -35.71 -10.01 23.31
N GLY A 11 -36.24 -9.02 24.02
CA GLY A 11 -36.01 -7.61 23.72
C GLY A 11 -34.57 -7.18 24.05
N VAL A 12 -33.99 -6.27 23.29
CA VAL A 12 -32.60 -5.79 23.50
C VAL A 12 -32.40 -5.25 24.93
N THR A 13 -33.36 -4.51 25.47
CA THR A 13 -33.28 -3.94 26.82
C THR A 13 -33.20 -5.01 27.91
N ASP A 14 -33.97 -6.09 27.77
CA ASP A 14 -33.95 -7.21 28.72
C ASP A 14 -32.69 -8.07 28.53
N ALA A 15 -32.29 -8.28 27.27
CA ALA A 15 -31.07 -9.01 26.93
C ALA A 15 -29.82 -8.36 27.51
N VAL A 16 -29.70 -7.03 27.44
CA VAL A 16 -28.56 -6.32 28.05
C VAL A 16 -28.50 -6.58 29.55
N LEU A 17 -29.61 -6.47 30.28
CA LEU A 17 -29.65 -6.76 31.72
C LEU A 17 -29.31 -8.22 32.04
N LEU A 18 -29.83 -9.16 31.25
CA LEU A 18 -29.51 -10.58 31.39
C LEU A 18 -28.04 -10.88 31.06
N ALA A 19 -27.44 -10.15 30.10
CA ALA A 19 -26.03 -10.29 29.75
C ALA A 19 -25.13 -9.81 30.89
N HIS A 20 -25.50 -8.72 31.57
CA HIS A 20 -24.83 -8.27 32.80
C HIS A 20 -24.88 -9.35 33.89
N ALA A 21 -26.06 -9.89 34.19
CA ALA A 21 -26.24 -10.92 35.20
C ALA A 21 -25.48 -12.23 34.84
N MET A 22 -25.52 -12.65 33.58
CA MET A 22 -24.81 -13.82 33.07
C MET A 22 -23.29 -13.65 33.22
N ALA A 23 -22.74 -12.53 32.76
CA ALA A 23 -21.32 -12.23 32.84
C ALA A 23 -20.85 -12.11 34.30
N ALA A 24 -21.66 -11.50 35.18
CA ALA A 24 -21.33 -11.37 36.60
C ALA A 24 -21.28 -12.74 37.29
N ARG A 25 -22.27 -13.61 37.01
CA ARG A 25 -22.29 -14.98 37.53
C ARG A 25 -21.09 -15.80 37.02
N LEU A 26 -20.76 -15.66 35.74
CA LEU A 26 -19.63 -16.36 35.13
C LEU A 26 -18.30 -15.92 35.77
N ALA A 27 -18.11 -14.62 35.99
CA ALA A 27 -16.93 -14.08 36.66
C ALA A 27 -16.82 -14.60 38.11
N HIS A 28 -17.94 -14.55 38.86
CA HIS A 28 -17.99 -15.01 40.24
C HIS A 28 -17.66 -16.51 40.38
N GLN A 29 -18.17 -17.35 39.49
CA GLN A 29 -17.89 -18.80 39.47
C GLN A 29 -16.42 -19.15 39.20
N ASN A 30 -15.66 -18.20 38.65
CA ASN A 30 -14.25 -18.40 38.28
C ASN A 30 -13.32 -17.45 39.05
N GLU A 31 -13.80 -16.81 40.12
CA GLU A 31 -13.03 -15.91 40.99
C GLU A 31 -12.40 -14.71 40.24
N ILE A 32 -13.03 -14.26 39.16
CA ILE A 32 -12.56 -13.12 38.36
C ILE A 32 -13.26 -11.84 38.82
N ARG A 33 -12.47 -10.79 39.08
CA ARG A 33 -13.01 -9.46 39.41
C ARG A 33 -13.46 -8.74 38.14
N VAL A 34 -14.73 -8.32 38.11
CA VAL A 34 -15.34 -7.57 37.01
C VAL A 34 -16.20 -6.42 37.54
N LEU A 35 -16.25 -5.31 36.82
CA LEU A 35 -17.11 -4.17 37.11
C LEU A 35 -17.95 -3.87 35.88
N PHE A 36 -19.25 -3.69 36.07
CA PHE A 36 -20.13 -3.30 34.98
C PHE A 36 -20.23 -1.79 34.93
N VAL A 37 -19.94 -1.24 33.76
CA VAL A 37 -19.81 0.21 33.56
C VAL A 37 -20.85 0.71 32.56
N LYS A 38 -21.15 2.01 32.58
CA LYS A 38 -22.11 2.64 31.65
C LYS A 38 -23.48 1.92 31.64
N GLY A 39 -24.07 1.81 30.45
CA GLY A 39 -25.29 1.05 30.21
C GLY A 39 -26.48 1.45 31.10
N PRO A 40 -27.39 0.50 31.40
CA PRO A 40 -28.54 0.73 32.28
C PRO A 40 -28.17 0.94 33.75
N LEU A 41 -26.94 0.61 34.17
CA LEU A 41 -26.48 0.72 35.55
C LEU A 41 -26.12 2.16 35.93
N ALA A 42 -25.50 2.91 35.01
CA ALA A 42 -25.34 4.36 35.18
C ALA A 42 -26.69 5.07 35.34
N ALA A 43 -27.74 4.61 34.65
CA ALA A 43 -29.09 5.17 34.80
C ALA A 43 -29.72 4.80 36.15
N ARG A 44 -29.50 3.58 36.66
CA ARG A 44 -29.95 3.18 38.01
C ARG A 44 -29.30 3.99 39.13
N GLN A 45 -28.05 4.39 38.96
CA GLN A 45 -27.33 5.24 39.91
C GLN A 45 -27.69 6.74 39.77
N GLY A 46 -28.56 7.11 38.82
CA GLY A 46 -28.97 8.50 38.59
C GLY A 46 -27.92 9.37 37.89
N VAL A 47 -26.84 8.77 37.37
CA VAL A 47 -25.74 9.49 36.70
C VAL A 47 -26.17 10.03 35.33
N ARG A 48 -27.14 9.37 34.68
CA ARG A 48 -27.71 9.78 33.40
C ARG A 48 -29.14 9.26 33.22
N ASP A 49 -29.87 9.76 32.23
CA ASP A 49 -31.21 9.25 31.93
C ASP A 49 -31.16 7.89 31.25
N ARG A 50 -32.30 7.18 31.28
CA ARG A 50 -32.39 5.82 30.72
C ARG A 50 -32.27 5.84 29.19
N LEU A 51 -31.07 5.58 28.71
CA LEU A 51 -30.81 5.23 27.31
C LEU A 51 -30.89 3.71 27.11
N ALA A 52 -31.54 3.27 26.05
CA ALA A 52 -31.40 1.89 25.58
C ALA A 52 -29.94 1.66 25.17
N SER A 53 -29.22 0.79 25.89
CA SER A 53 -27.92 0.27 25.46
C SER A 53 -28.13 -0.88 24.50
N GLY A 54 -27.26 -1.01 23.49
CA GLY A 54 -27.22 -2.19 22.61
C GLY A 54 -26.27 -3.27 23.11
N ASP A 55 -25.53 -2.97 24.17
CA ASP A 55 -24.34 -3.63 24.65
C ASP A 55 -24.28 -3.66 26.19
N ALA A 56 -23.58 -4.65 26.73
CA ALA A 56 -23.20 -4.75 28.11
C ALA A 56 -21.69 -4.50 28.26
N ASP A 57 -21.31 -3.37 28.85
CA ASP A 57 -19.91 -3.02 29.10
C ASP A 57 -19.40 -3.65 30.41
N VAL A 58 -18.35 -4.45 30.32
CA VAL A 58 -17.72 -5.16 31.44
C VAL A 58 -16.25 -4.79 31.52
N LEU A 59 -15.83 -4.10 32.58
CA LEU A 59 -14.44 -3.85 32.89
C LEU A 59 -13.88 -5.01 33.73
N VAL A 60 -12.83 -5.67 33.26
CA VAL A 60 -12.24 -6.86 33.87
C VAL A 60 -10.88 -6.49 34.47
N GLU A 61 -10.53 -7.15 35.57
CA GLU A 61 -9.18 -7.09 36.11
C GLU A 61 -8.13 -7.38 35.02
N PRO A 62 -7.09 -6.53 34.85
CA PRO A 62 -6.17 -6.61 33.71
C PRO A 62 -5.52 -7.99 33.52
N ASN A 63 -5.09 -8.62 34.62
CA ASN A 63 -4.43 -9.92 34.59
C ASN A 63 -5.38 -11.08 34.22
N SER A 64 -6.68 -10.91 34.46
CA SER A 64 -7.72 -11.92 34.21
C SER A 64 -8.46 -11.70 32.89
N TYR A 65 -8.12 -10.65 32.14
CA TYR A 65 -8.79 -10.25 30.91
C TYR A 65 -8.91 -11.38 29.87
N LYS A 66 -7.79 -12.05 29.55
CA LYS A 66 -7.76 -13.15 28.57
C LYS A 66 -8.54 -14.37 29.04
N GLN A 67 -8.46 -14.68 30.34
CA GLN A 67 -9.19 -15.79 30.94
C GLN A 67 -10.70 -15.55 30.85
N PHE A 68 -11.17 -14.35 31.18
CA PHE A 68 -12.58 -14.00 31.12
C PHE A 68 -13.14 -14.02 29.69
N LEU A 69 -12.37 -13.55 28.71
CA LEU A 69 -12.72 -13.68 27.29
C LEU A 69 -12.90 -15.14 26.88
N GLY A 70 -11.97 -16.01 27.28
CA GLY A 70 -12.06 -17.46 27.02
C GLY A 70 -13.34 -18.07 27.59
N LEU A 71 -13.69 -17.73 28.83
CA LEU A 71 -14.91 -18.22 29.47
C LEU A 71 -16.19 -17.78 28.74
N LEU A 72 -16.24 -16.55 28.23
CA LEU A 72 -17.37 -16.09 27.43
C LEU A 72 -17.42 -16.82 26.08
N MET A 73 -16.28 -17.06 25.45
CA MET A 73 -16.20 -17.81 24.19
C MET A 73 -16.66 -19.27 24.36
N ASP A 74 -16.32 -19.91 25.48
CA ASP A 74 -16.80 -21.26 25.82
C ASP A 74 -18.34 -21.30 26.03
N LYS A 75 -18.96 -20.16 26.35
CA LYS A 75 -20.43 -20.00 26.40
C LYS A 75 -21.05 -19.63 25.05
N GLY A 76 -20.30 -19.74 23.95
CA GLY A 76 -20.80 -19.54 22.59
C GLY A 76 -20.73 -18.10 22.10
N TRP A 77 -20.21 -17.16 22.90
CA TRP A 77 -19.93 -15.80 22.44
C TRP A 77 -18.76 -15.81 21.46
N ARG A 78 -18.80 -14.91 20.48
CA ARG A 78 -17.78 -14.84 19.42
C ARG A 78 -17.28 -13.43 19.33
N GLU A 79 -15.97 -13.27 19.13
CA GLU A 79 -15.41 -11.96 18.87
C GLU A 79 -16.05 -11.35 17.62
N ARG A 80 -16.63 -10.17 17.77
CA ARG A 80 -17.15 -9.40 16.65
C ARG A 80 -15.93 -8.95 15.83
N PRO A 81 -15.87 -9.23 14.51
CA PRO A 81 -14.82 -8.70 13.67
C PRO A 81 -14.79 -7.18 13.85
N ALA A 82 -13.68 -6.65 14.36
CA ALA A 82 -13.57 -5.22 14.64
C ALA A 82 -13.99 -4.42 13.40
N ARG A 83 -14.82 -3.38 13.57
CA ARG A 83 -14.89 -2.32 12.55
C ARG A 83 -13.47 -1.80 12.39
N GLU A 84 -12.86 -2.09 11.25
CA GLU A 84 -11.45 -1.85 10.93
C GLU A 84 -11.12 -0.35 10.96
N ALA A 85 -10.94 0.18 12.15
CA ALA A 85 -10.19 1.39 12.44
C ALA A 85 -8.94 0.96 13.22
N PRO A 86 -7.75 1.43 12.85
CA PRO A 86 -6.53 1.07 13.55
C PRO A 86 -6.57 1.64 14.96
N ARG A 87 -6.50 0.73 15.94
CA ARG A 87 -6.61 1.03 17.37
C ARG A 87 -5.24 1.50 17.85
N PHE A 88 -5.08 2.81 18.04
CA PHE A 88 -3.84 3.46 18.53
C PHE A 88 -3.71 3.55 20.04
N PHE A 89 -4.70 3.01 20.73
CA PHE A 89 -4.56 2.65 22.12
C PHE A 89 -4.37 1.14 22.15
N ASN A 90 -3.82 0.59 23.23
CA ASN A 90 -3.93 -0.84 23.48
C ASN A 90 -5.41 -1.23 23.27
N LEU A 91 -5.66 -2.49 22.90
CA LEU A 91 -7.01 -3.00 22.66
C LEU A 91 -7.85 -2.89 23.95
N HIS A 92 -8.32 -1.70 24.32
CA HIS A 92 -8.90 -1.44 25.64
C HIS A 92 -10.15 -2.28 25.87
N SER A 93 -10.80 -2.71 24.79
CA SER A 93 -11.86 -3.71 24.83
C SER A 93 -11.90 -4.66 23.62
N THR A 94 -12.60 -5.78 23.84
CA THR A 94 -13.02 -6.76 22.84
C THR A 94 -14.53 -6.88 22.87
N SER A 95 -15.18 -6.60 21.73
CA SER A 95 -16.63 -6.75 21.55
C SER A 95 -16.98 -8.19 21.18
N LEU A 96 -17.93 -8.78 21.90
CA LEU A 96 -18.41 -10.15 21.70
C LEU A 96 -19.89 -10.14 21.30
N PHE A 97 -20.26 -10.97 20.32
CA PHE A 97 -21.65 -11.19 19.91
C PHE A 97 -22.04 -12.66 20.06
N HIS A 98 -23.33 -12.94 20.25
CA HIS A 98 -23.86 -14.31 20.30
C HIS A 98 -25.09 -14.43 19.39
N PRO A 99 -25.21 -15.44 18.50
CA PRO A 99 -26.30 -15.53 17.52
C PRO A 99 -27.72 -15.52 18.09
N GLN A 100 -27.87 -16.02 19.33
CA GLN A 100 -29.16 -16.06 20.05
C GLN A 100 -29.41 -14.86 20.97
N TRP A 101 -28.45 -13.94 21.10
CA TRP A 101 -28.60 -12.74 21.94
C TRP A 101 -28.74 -11.50 21.06
N PRO A 102 -29.72 -10.63 21.30
CA PRO A 102 -29.92 -9.41 20.53
C PRO A 102 -29.03 -8.24 21.01
N CYS A 103 -28.02 -8.50 21.84
CA CYS A 103 -27.08 -7.52 22.38
C CYS A 103 -25.65 -8.06 22.37
N ASP A 104 -24.69 -7.15 22.45
CA ASP A 104 -23.26 -7.47 22.53
C ASP A 104 -22.75 -7.39 23.97
N ILE A 105 -21.58 -8.00 24.23
CA ILE A 105 -20.80 -7.79 25.45
C ILE A 105 -19.48 -7.14 25.07
N ASP A 106 -19.23 -5.94 25.57
CA ASP A 106 -17.96 -5.23 25.39
C ASP A 106 -17.11 -5.46 26.64
N VAL A 107 -16.03 -6.24 26.49
CA VAL A 107 -15.13 -6.59 27.59
C VAL A 107 -13.93 -5.66 27.56
N HIS A 108 -13.76 -4.83 28.59
CA HIS A 108 -12.70 -3.84 28.73
C HIS A 108 -11.63 -4.31 29.74
N HIS A 109 -10.37 -3.95 29.55
CA HIS A 109 -9.31 -4.07 30.59
C HIS A 109 -8.72 -2.72 31.03
N GLU A 110 -8.97 -1.67 30.26
CA GLU A 110 -8.67 -0.28 30.58
C GLU A 110 -9.81 0.58 30.03
N TYR A 111 -9.95 1.81 30.51
CA TYR A 111 -10.99 2.71 30.03
C TYR A 111 -10.38 4.03 29.54
N PRO A 112 -10.47 4.37 28.23
CA PRO A 112 -9.75 5.53 27.73
C PRO A 112 -10.24 6.86 28.33
N GLY A 113 -9.31 7.76 28.60
CA GLY A 113 -9.57 9.00 29.35
C GLY A 113 -9.28 8.89 30.85
N LEU A 114 -8.99 7.69 31.36
CA LEU A 114 -8.33 7.48 32.65
C LEU A 114 -6.86 7.18 32.38
N PHE A 115 -5.94 8.03 32.86
CA PHE A 115 -4.50 7.94 32.55
C PHE A 115 -3.65 7.51 33.75
N ALA A 116 -4.28 7.20 34.89
CA ALA A 116 -3.60 6.50 35.99
C ALA A 116 -3.23 5.05 35.57
N PRO A 117 -2.24 4.41 36.20
CA PRO A 117 -1.90 3.02 35.93
C PRO A 117 -3.13 2.10 35.98
N ILE A 118 -3.21 1.14 35.06
CA ILE A 118 -4.44 0.37 34.80
C ILE A 118 -4.81 -0.49 36.01
N GLU A 119 -3.83 -1.17 36.61
CA GLU A 119 -4.02 -2.01 37.80
C GLU A 119 -4.50 -1.18 38.98
N GLN A 120 -3.86 -0.03 39.22
CA GLN A 120 -4.25 0.91 40.28
C GLN A 120 -5.67 1.43 40.05
N THR A 121 -5.99 1.82 38.82
CA THR A 121 -7.33 2.33 38.45
C THR A 121 -8.39 1.27 38.74
N PHE A 122 -8.17 0.03 38.31
CA PHE A 122 -9.09 -1.07 38.55
C PHE A 122 -9.25 -1.37 40.04
N ASP A 123 -8.17 -1.44 40.80
CA ASP A 123 -8.21 -1.74 42.24
C ASP A 123 -8.95 -0.66 43.04
N VAL A 124 -8.76 0.62 42.70
CA VAL A 124 -9.53 1.73 43.31
C VAL A 124 -11.01 1.57 43.00
N LEU A 125 -11.39 1.40 41.73
CA LEU A 125 -12.79 1.19 41.32
C LEU A 125 -13.41 -0.04 41.98
N TRP A 126 -12.63 -1.12 42.13
CA TRP A 126 -13.07 -2.36 42.77
C TRP A 126 -13.31 -2.18 44.26
N SER A 127 -12.39 -1.48 44.96
CA SER A 127 -12.50 -1.26 46.41
C SER A 127 -13.72 -0.41 46.79
N ARG A 128 -14.15 0.51 45.92
CA ARG A 128 -15.26 1.46 46.12
C ARG A 128 -16.51 1.09 45.32
N ARG A 129 -16.69 -0.20 45.01
CA ARG A 129 -17.82 -0.67 44.19
C ARG A 129 -19.14 -0.74 44.95
N ASP A 130 -20.23 -0.50 44.23
CA ASP A 130 -21.59 -0.86 44.63
C ASP A 130 -21.97 -2.23 44.06
N ASN A 131 -23.07 -2.81 44.54
CA ASN A 131 -23.68 -4.00 43.94
C ASN A 131 -25.15 -3.74 43.63
N HIS A 132 -25.58 -4.15 42.43
CA HIS A 132 -26.96 -4.03 41.99
C HIS A 132 -27.55 -5.41 41.69
N LEU A 133 -28.76 -5.68 42.16
CA LEU A 133 -29.42 -6.94 41.91
C LEU A 133 -30.05 -6.93 40.50
N ILE A 134 -29.58 -7.81 39.61
CA ILE A 134 -30.15 -8.01 38.27
C ILE A 134 -30.46 -9.49 38.07
N GLY A 135 -31.74 -9.83 37.84
CA GLY A 135 -32.13 -11.22 37.59
C GLY A 135 -31.71 -12.19 38.70
N GLY A 136 -31.66 -11.73 39.96
CA GLY A 136 -31.21 -12.51 41.12
C GLY A 136 -29.68 -12.60 41.30
N VAL A 137 -28.89 -11.98 40.42
CA VAL A 137 -27.42 -11.95 40.50
C VAL A 137 -26.95 -10.59 41.01
N GLN A 138 -25.98 -10.59 41.93
CA GLN A 138 -25.28 -9.38 42.34
C GLN A 138 -24.33 -8.93 41.24
N VAL A 139 -24.57 -7.74 40.69
CA VAL A 139 -23.79 -7.16 39.61
C VAL A 139 -22.95 -6.01 40.17
N PRO A 140 -21.63 -6.17 40.31
CA PRO A 140 -20.74 -5.14 40.85
C PRO A 140 -20.57 -3.98 39.86
N THR A 141 -20.66 -2.75 40.34
CA THR A 141 -20.48 -1.52 39.54
C THR A 141 -19.57 -0.55 40.26
N PRO A 142 -18.84 0.34 39.59
CA PRO A 142 -18.24 1.48 40.26
C PRO A 142 -19.31 2.26 41.05
N ARG A 143 -18.95 2.87 42.19
CA ARG A 143 -19.86 3.82 42.85
C ARG A 143 -20.22 4.96 41.90
N ALA A 144 -21.34 5.64 42.19
CA ALA A 144 -21.94 6.60 41.27
C ALA A 144 -20.99 7.73 40.81
N ILE A 145 -20.10 8.23 41.68
CA ILE A 145 -19.10 9.26 41.30
C ILE A 145 -18.09 8.72 40.28
N ASP A 146 -17.56 7.52 40.50
CA ASP A 146 -16.55 6.96 39.61
C ASP A 146 -17.20 6.53 38.27
N MET A 147 -18.47 6.10 38.31
CA MET A 147 -19.30 5.90 37.13
C MET A 147 -19.49 7.20 36.33
N ALA A 148 -19.71 8.33 37.01
CA ALA A 148 -19.82 9.64 36.38
C ALA A 148 -18.53 10.06 35.66
N VAL A 149 -17.35 9.78 36.24
CA VAL A 149 -16.06 10.00 35.56
C VAL A 149 -15.97 9.17 34.27
N ILE A 150 -16.32 7.89 34.33
CA ILE A 150 -16.28 6.97 33.17
C ILE A 150 -17.25 7.41 32.05
N VAL A 151 -18.46 7.83 32.42
CA VAL A 151 -19.46 8.33 31.45
C VAL A 151 -19.01 9.67 30.84
N ALA A 152 -18.43 10.56 31.64
CA ALA A 152 -17.91 11.85 31.18
C ALA A 152 -16.69 11.68 30.26
N ALA A 153 -15.74 10.83 30.63
CA ALA A 153 -14.57 10.52 29.81
C ALA A 153 -14.96 9.88 28.48
N HIS A 154 -16.03 9.08 28.43
CA HIS A 154 -16.56 8.51 27.19
C HIS A 154 -17.18 9.57 26.29
N SER A 155 -18.11 10.35 26.85
CA SER A 155 -18.89 11.33 26.11
C SER A 155 -18.05 12.54 25.68
N GLY A 156 -17.03 12.87 26.48
CA GLY A 156 -16.05 13.93 26.18
C GLY A 156 -15.25 13.69 24.91
N ARG A 157 -15.08 12.43 24.48
CA ARG A 157 -14.37 12.08 23.24
C ARG A 157 -15.08 12.59 21.99
N ASN A 158 -16.40 12.69 22.03
CA ASN A 158 -17.22 13.11 20.90
C ASN A 158 -18.21 14.20 21.34
N SER A 159 -17.73 15.18 22.11
CA SER A 159 -18.59 16.21 22.73
C SER A 159 -19.36 17.10 21.72
N ALA A 160 -19.00 17.07 20.44
CA ALA A 160 -19.72 17.71 19.34
C ALA A 160 -20.94 16.91 18.87
N ASP A 161 -21.02 15.60 19.16
CA ASP A 161 -22.19 14.78 18.86
C ASP A 161 -23.34 15.12 19.82
N PRO A 162 -24.58 15.34 19.32
CA PRO A 162 -25.71 15.73 20.16
C PRO A 162 -26.02 14.75 21.30
N ARG A 163 -25.82 13.45 21.10
CA ARG A 163 -26.09 12.42 22.13
C ARG A 163 -25.03 12.50 23.22
N SER A 164 -23.75 12.54 22.85
CA SER A 164 -22.65 12.70 23.82
C SER A 164 -22.71 14.05 24.56
N ALA A 165 -23.14 15.12 23.89
CA ALA A 165 -23.37 16.42 24.52
C ALA A 165 -24.50 16.35 25.57
N ALA A 166 -25.59 15.63 25.28
CA ALA A 166 -26.69 15.41 26.22
C ALA A 166 -26.27 14.56 27.42
N GLU A 167 -25.50 13.49 27.20
CA GLU A 167 -24.95 12.66 28.29
C GLU A 167 -24.03 13.47 29.22
N LEU A 168 -23.17 14.34 28.67
CA LEU A 168 -22.35 15.26 29.48
C LEU A 168 -23.19 16.23 30.30
N SER A 169 -24.29 16.75 29.74
CA SER A 169 -25.21 17.64 30.46
C SER A 169 -25.95 16.92 31.58
N GLN A 170 -26.28 15.64 31.41
CA GLN A 170 -26.89 14.82 32.47
C GLN A 170 -25.89 14.53 33.60
N VAL A 171 -24.64 14.23 33.28
CA VAL A 171 -23.58 14.08 34.30
C VAL A 171 -23.36 15.40 35.06
N ALA A 172 -23.38 16.54 34.35
CA ALA A 172 -23.30 17.85 34.99
C ALA A 172 -24.49 18.12 35.93
N ALA A 173 -25.70 17.72 35.53
CA ALA A 173 -26.90 17.83 36.38
C ALA A 173 -26.82 16.94 37.62
N TYR A 174 -26.32 15.70 37.47
CA TYR A 174 -26.08 14.77 38.58
C TYR A 174 -25.10 15.35 39.62
N ALA A 175 -24.03 15.99 39.16
CA ALA A 175 -23.06 16.65 40.03
C ALA A 175 -23.64 17.91 40.69
N ARG A 176 -24.38 18.76 39.95
CA ARG A 176 -25.02 19.97 40.49
C ARG A 176 -26.12 19.70 41.52
N ALA A 177 -26.68 18.49 41.55
CA ALA A 177 -27.72 18.13 42.50
C ALA A 177 -27.23 18.15 43.96
N CYS A 178 -25.93 18.12 44.22
CA CYS A 178 -25.33 18.10 45.56
C CYS A 178 -23.92 18.72 45.49
N PRO A 179 -23.64 19.87 46.14
CA PRO A 179 -22.35 20.55 46.03
C PRO A 179 -21.14 19.65 46.33
N GLU A 180 -21.26 18.75 47.31
CA GLU A 180 -20.23 17.80 47.73
C GLU A 180 -19.82 16.85 46.59
N ARG A 181 -20.73 16.55 45.65
CA ARG A 181 -20.42 15.67 44.50
C ARG A 181 -19.47 16.30 43.51
N ILE A 182 -19.42 17.63 43.44
CA ILE A 182 -18.46 18.33 42.56
C ILE A 182 -17.05 18.10 43.08
N ASP A 183 -16.84 18.23 44.39
CA ASP A 183 -15.55 17.98 45.04
C ASP A 183 -15.14 16.50 44.94
N GLU A 184 -16.09 15.58 45.16
CA GLU A 184 -15.86 14.15 44.98
C GLU A 184 -15.50 13.78 43.54
N LEU A 185 -16.15 14.41 42.55
CA LEU A 185 -15.90 14.19 41.14
C LEU A 185 -14.52 14.74 40.72
N LEU A 186 -14.14 15.90 41.24
CA LEU A 186 -12.80 16.47 41.03
C LEU A 186 -11.74 15.57 41.65
N SER A 187 -11.93 15.14 42.90
CA SER A 187 -11.02 14.23 43.59
C SER A 187 -10.85 12.91 42.83
N ALA A 188 -11.94 12.33 42.33
CA ALA A 188 -11.90 11.12 41.51
C ALA A 188 -11.20 11.37 40.16
N ALA A 189 -11.45 12.51 39.51
CA ALA A 189 -10.78 12.86 38.26
C ALA A 189 -9.27 13.01 38.44
N VAL A 190 -8.81 13.62 39.55
CA VAL A 190 -7.38 13.72 39.88
C VAL A 190 -6.78 12.33 40.13
N GLU A 191 -7.45 11.50 40.93
CA GLU A 191 -6.98 10.16 41.27
C GLU A 191 -6.83 9.26 40.04
N PHE A 192 -7.75 9.37 39.07
CA PHE A 192 -7.70 8.62 37.81
C PHE A 192 -6.88 9.30 36.69
N ARG A 193 -6.25 10.45 36.98
CA ARG A 193 -5.60 11.32 35.98
C ARG A 193 -6.51 11.57 34.76
N ALA A 194 -7.74 12.00 35.01
CA ALA A 194 -8.78 12.23 34.02
C ALA A 194 -9.18 13.73 33.90
N VAL A 195 -8.51 14.64 34.60
CA VAL A 195 -8.87 16.08 34.63
C VAL A 195 -8.92 16.66 33.22
N SER A 196 -7.85 16.47 32.44
CA SER A 196 -7.80 17.01 31.07
C SER A 196 -8.82 16.31 30.15
N ALA A 197 -9.12 15.03 30.41
CA ALA A 197 -10.10 14.27 29.65
C ALA A 197 -11.54 14.78 29.86
N LEU A 198 -11.82 15.27 31.06
CA LEU A 198 -13.12 15.77 31.48
C LEU A 198 -13.30 17.28 31.22
N SER A 199 -12.40 17.95 30.51
CA SER A 199 -12.52 19.38 30.16
C SER A 199 -13.91 19.78 29.61
N PRO A 200 -14.59 19.00 28.73
CA PRO A 200 -15.95 19.32 28.29
C PRO A 200 -17.02 19.32 29.39
N LEU A 201 -16.78 18.59 30.49
CA LEU A 201 -17.64 18.57 31.67
C LEU A 201 -17.38 19.77 32.57
N TRP A 202 -16.11 20.12 32.83
CA TRP A 202 -15.76 21.29 33.65
C TRP A 202 -16.35 22.57 33.09
N SER A 203 -16.27 22.73 31.77
CA SER A 203 -16.92 23.86 31.07
C SER A 203 -18.44 23.88 31.26
N ARG A 204 -19.10 22.73 31.34
CA ARG A 204 -20.56 22.64 31.58
C ARG A 204 -20.95 22.86 33.03
N LEU A 205 -20.06 22.54 33.96
CA LEU A 205 -20.25 22.81 35.38
C LEU A 205 -19.98 24.28 35.72
N GLU A 206 -19.40 25.05 34.79
CA GLU A 206 -18.99 26.45 34.98
C GLU A 206 -17.93 26.60 36.07
N ILE A 207 -17.05 25.60 36.17
CA ILE A 207 -15.93 25.58 37.10
C ILE A 207 -14.65 25.87 36.30
N GLU A 208 -13.74 26.63 36.89
CA GLU A 208 -12.41 26.85 36.32
C GLU A 208 -11.74 25.50 36.06
N SER A 209 -11.24 25.29 34.84
CA SER A 209 -10.63 24.01 34.48
C SER A 209 -9.45 23.75 35.42
N PRO A 210 -9.43 22.63 36.16
CA PRO A 210 -8.31 22.31 37.04
C PRO A 210 -7.03 22.11 36.23
N GLU A 211 -5.88 22.14 36.90
CA GLU A 211 -4.56 22.05 36.25
C GLU A 211 -4.46 20.80 35.34
N PRO A 212 -3.90 20.93 34.12
CA PRO A 212 -3.73 19.79 33.22
C PRO A 212 -2.84 18.71 33.83
N ASP A 213 -3.35 17.48 33.86
CA ASP A 213 -2.73 16.29 34.47
C ASP A 213 -2.05 15.34 33.46
N LEU A 214 -2.08 15.70 32.17
CA LEU A 214 -1.52 14.90 31.08
C LEU A 214 -0.12 15.40 30.70
N THR A 215 0.78 14.46 30.45
CA THR A 215 2.06 14.76 29.78
C THR A 215 1.81 15.32 28.38
N PRO A 216 2.76 16.06 27.78
CA PRO A 216 2.60 16.57 26.42
C PRO A 216 2.25 15.50 25.38
N ALA A 217 2.79 14.28 25.54
CA ALA A 217 2.51 13.15 24.66
C ALA A 217 1.08 12.60 24.83
N GLU A 218 0.60 12.49 26.08
CA GLU A 218 -0.77 12.07 26.41
C GLU A 218 -1.78 13.13 25.95
N ALA A 219 -1.50 14.41 26.18
CA ALA A 219 -2.34 15.53 25.76
C ALA A 219 -2.47 15.62 24.23
N GLU A 220 -1.37 15.43 23.50
CA GLU A 220 -1.40 15.35 22.03
C GLU A 220 -2.23 14.14 21.57
N ALA A 221 -2.03 12.96 22.18
CA ALA A 221 -2.78 11.75 21.86
C ALA A 221 -4.31 11.92 22.10
N TRP A 222 -4.67 12.54 23.22
CA TRP A 222 -6.05 12.83 23.59
C TRP A 222 -6.70 13.88 22.66
N THR A 223 -5.95 14.91 22.29
CA THR A 223 -6.40 15.93 21.31
C THR A 223 -6.67 15.30 19.94
N LEU A 224 -5.83 14.36 19.51
CA LEU A 224 -6.02 13.65 18.25
C LEU A 224 -7.24 12.71 18.26
N LEU A 225 -7.57 12.11 19.41
CA LEU A 225 -8.79 11.33 19.60
C LEU A 225 -10.08 12.17 19.55
N THR A 226 -10.02 13.40 20.07
CA THR A 226 -11.18 14.27 20.27
C THR A 226 -11.43 15.23 19.11
N ARG A 227 -10.39 15.64 18.36
CA ARG A 227 -10.47 16.61 17.24
C ARG A 227 -10.40 15.98 15.85
N GLY A 228 -10.18 14.67 15.74
CA GLY A 228 -10.31 13.96 14.47
C GLY A 228 -11.79 13.91 14.03
N PRO A 229 -12.12 13.96 12.73
CA PRO A 229 -13.48 13.67 12.29
C PRO A 229 -13.82 12.28 12.81
N ALA A 230 -14.88 12.19 13.63
CA ALA A 230 -15.18 11.10 14.58
C ALA A 230 -15.27 9.66 14.01
N ASN A 231 -14.90 9.44 12.74
CA ASN A 231 -14.90 8.14 12.05
C ASN A 231 -13.78 7.99 10.98
N SER A 232 -12.70 8.78 11.00
CA SER A 232 -11.65 8.67 9.97
C SER A 232 -10.54 7.68 10.34
N THR A 233 -10.77 6.42 10.01
CA THR A 233 -9.78 5.33 9.96
C THR A 233 -8.42 5.77 9.36
N ALA A 234 -8.43 6.60 8.32
CA ALA A 234 -7.24 7.07 7.61
C ALA A 234 -6.40 8.07 8.41
N PHE A 235 -7.05 8.92 9.21
CA PHE A 235 -6.36 9.85 10.11
C PHE A 235 -5.62 9.10 11.21
N HIS A 236 -6.25 8.06 11.76
CA HIS A 236 -5.63 7.18 12.74
C HIS A 236 -4.42 6.44 12.15
N TRP A 237 -4.51 5.85 10.94
CA TRP A 237 -3.36 5.22 10.26
C TRP A 237 -2.18 6.17 10.02
N LEU A 238 -2.45 7.45 9.72
CA LEU A 238 -1.40 8.45 9.51
C LEU A 238 -0.64 8.77 10.80
N VAL A 239 -1.34 8.83 11.93
CA VAL A 239 -0.75 9.04 13.26
C VAL A 239 0.06 7.80 13.70
N ALA A 240 -0.46 6.60 13.44
CA ALA A 240 0.23 5.30 13.57
C ALA A 240 1.64 5.32 13.04
N PHE A 241 1.69 5.72 11.77
CA PHE A 241 2.84 5.58 10.94
C PHE A 241 3.90 6.61 11.32
N ARG A 242 3.46 7.75 11.85
CA ARG A 242 4.34 8.78 12.41
C ARG A 242 5.02 8.34 13.70
N ARG A 243 4.30 7.66 14.61
CA ARG A 243 4.78 7.29 15.95
C ARG A 243 5.51 5.95 16.04
N ALA A 244 5.35 5.05 15.07
CA ALA A 244 5.96 3.73 15.14
C ALA A 244 7.47 3.71 14.88
N SER A 245 8.18 2.77 15.50
CA SER A 245 9.58 2.42 15.14
C SER A 245 9.67 1.91 13.70
N LEU A 246 10.85 1.83 13.10
CA LEU A 246 11.03 1.37 11.71
C LEU A 246 10.35 0.01 11.42
N THR A 247 10.46 -0.95 12.35
CA THR A 247 9.78 -2.24 12.29
C THR A 247 8.27 -2.13 12.54
N GLY A 248 7.83 -1.21 13.41
CA GLY A 248 6.42 -0.93 13.64
C GLY A 248 5.72 -0.29 12.43
N LYS A 249 6.40 0.61 11.71
CA LYS A 249 5.90 1.20 10.46
C LYS A 249 5.68 0.13 9.39
N LEU A 250 6.57 -0.84 9.29
CA LEU A 250 6.44 -1.97 8.37
C LEU A 250 5.25 -2.86 8.73
N LYS A 251 5.05 -3.15 10.03
CA LYS A 251 3.87 -3.89 10.52
C LYS A 251 2.56 -3.14 10.26
N ILE A 252 2.56 -1.82 10.43
CA ILE A 252 1.41 -0.95 10.15
C ILE A 252 1.08 -0.95 8.65
N LEU A 253 2.09 -0.86 7.78
CA LEU A 253 1.90 -0.95 6.33
C LEU A 253 1.39 -2.35 5.91
N MET A 254 1.90 -3.43 6.53
CA MET A 254 1.36 -4.78 6.32
C MET A 254 -0.08 -4.91 6.80
N ALA A 255 -0.41 -4.38 7.98
CA ALA A 255 -1.78 -4.41 8.52
C ALA A 255 -2.74 -3.63 7.62
N LEU A 256 -2.35 -2.44 7.15
CA LEU A 256 -3.11 -1.66 6.17
C LEU A 256 -3.31 -2.42 4.85
N ALA A 257 -2.28 -3.13 4.38
CA ALA A 257 -2.37 -3.96 3.17
C ALA A 257 -3.32 -5.16 3.36
N ILE A 258 -3.30 -5.82 4.53
CA ILE A 258 -4.19 -6.95 4.87
C ILE A 258 -5.64 -6.49 5.01
N ASP A 259 -5.89 -5.33 5.63
CA ASP A 259 -7.20 -4.69 5.83
C ASP A 259 -7.90 -4.38 4.49
N ILE A 260 -7.14 -3.78 3.57
CA ILE A 260 -7.60 -3.41 2.22
C ILE A 260 -8.00 -4.65 1.39
N VAL A 261 -7.47 -5.82 1.73
CA VAL A 261 -7.71 -7.06 1.01
C VAL A 261 -8.78 -7.91 1.66
N ARG A 262 -8.84 -7.97 2.99
CA ARG A 262 -9.85 -8.80 3.66
C ARG A 262 -11.26 -8.26 3.45
N ASN A 263 -11.41 -6.99 3.09
CA ASN A 263 -12.69 -6.38 2.73
C ASN A 263 -12.67 -5.71 1.34
N PRO A 264 -12.66 -6.47 0.22
CA PRO A 264 -12.68 -5.90 -1.13
C PRO A 264 -14.03 -5.28 -1.49
N ASP A 265 -15.16 -5.83 -1.00
CA ASP A 265 -16.54 -5.35 -1.19
C ASP A 265 -17.50 -6.01 -0.16
N ILE A 266 -17.99 -5.26 0.84
CA ILE A 266 -19.32 -5.52 1.43
C ILE A 266 -20.31 -4.64 0.69
N GLY A 267 -21.38 -5.28 0.21
CA GLY A 267 -22.38 -4.78 -0.70
C GLY A 267 -23.06 -3.47 -0.34
N VAL A 268 -23.37 -2.76 -1.42
CA VAL A 268 -24.39 -1.74 -1.62
C VAL A 268 -25.72 -2.14 -0.96
N PRO A 269 -26.28 -1.32 -0.05
CA PRO A 269 -27.73 -1.13 0.03
C PRO A 269 -28.15 -0.15 -1.08
N PRO A 270 -29.31 -0.33 -1.73
CA PRO A 270 -29.82 0.67 -2.66
C PRO A 270 -30.16 1.93 -1.87
N GLY A 271 -29.31 2.95 -1.97
CA GLY A 271 -29.51 4.22 -1.28
C GLY A 271 -28.19 4.95 -1.05
N ASN A 272 -28.05 6.11 -1.69
CA ASN A 272 -26.95 7.09 -1.62
C ASN A 272 -26.04 7.03 -0.36
N ASN A 273 -24.89 6.35 -0.44
CA ASN A 273 -23.71 6.73 0.33
C ASN A 273 -22.40 6.15 -0.29
N PRO A 274 -21.34 6.95 -0.55
CA PRO A 274 -20.14 6.49 -1.23
C PRO A 274 -19.31 5.44 -0.44
N SER A 275 -18.82 4.41 -1.16
CA SER A 275 -17.89 3.37 -0.66
C SER A 275 -16.62 3.95 0.00
N ARG A 276 -15.95 3.22 0.91
CA ARG A 276 -14.71 3.69 1.60
C ARG A 276 -13.61 4.14 0.62
N ILE A 277 -13.45 3.45 -0.51
CA ILE A 277 -12.52 3.83 -1.60
C ILE A 277 -12.94 5.16 -2.24
N SER A 278 -14.23 5.38 -2.44
CA SER A 278 -14.72 6.65 -2.98
C SER A 278 -14.60 7.81 -1.97
N ARG A 279 -14.68 7.55 -0.66
CA ARG A 279 -14.37 8.53 0.40
C ARG A 279 -12.88 8.85 0.49
N LEU A 280 -12.00 7.84 0.37
CA LEU A 280 -10.55 8.05 0.25
C LEU A 280 -10.23 8.84 -1.01
N ARG A 281 -10.80 8.48 -2.17
CA ARG A 281 -10.69 9.25 -3.43
C ARG A 281 -11.21 10.67 -3.27
N HIS A 282 -12.31 10.88 -2.55
CA HIS A 282 -12.86 12.21 -2.32
C HIS A 282 -11.94 13.05 -1.42
N GLY A 283 -11.45 12.50 -0.30
CA GLY A 283 -10.45 13.17 0.55
C GLY A 283 -9.15 13.45 -0.19
N TRP A 284 -8.70 12.52 -1.04
CA TRP A 284 -7.51 12.70 -1.89
C TRP A 284 -7.72 13.79 -2.95
N LYS A 285 -8.92 13.85 -3.56
CA LYS A 285 -9.30 14.93 -4.48
C LYS A 285 -9.37 16.29 -3.77
N THR A 286 -9.86 16.33 -2.54
CA THR A 286 -9.87 17.55 -1.72
C THR A 286 -8.45 18.02 -1.40
N LEU A 287 -7.54 17.11 -1.02
CA LEU A 287 -6.12 17.44 -0.79
C LEU A 287 -5.43 17.91 -2.07
N LYS A 288 -5.65 17.22 -3.21
CA LYS A 288 -5.15 17.66 -4.53
C LYS A 288 -5.68 19.06 -4.88
N ARG A 289 -6.95 19.36 -4.58
CA ARG A 289 -7.54 20.69 -4.83
C ARG A 289 -6.95 21.76 -3.92
N MET A 290 -6.64 21.45 -2.67
CA MET A 290 -5.95 22.35 -1.74
C MET A 290 -4.52 22.66 -2.20
N GLU A 291 -3.76 21.66 -2.68
CA GLU A 291 -2.44 21.87 -3.28
C GLU A 291 -2.53 22.65 -4.60
N LYS A 292 -3.46 22.31 -5.48
CA LYS A 292 -3.66 22.99 -6.77
C LYS A 292 -4.08 24.46 -6.60
N ASN A 293 -4.88 24.78 -5.58
CA ASN A 293 -5.26 26.16 -5.28
C ASN A 293 -4.09 27.02 -4.74
N SER A 294 -2.96 26.41 -4.37
CA SER A 294 -1.73 27.11 -4.01
C SER A 294 -0.75 27.33 -5.18
N ALA A 295 -1.04 26.73 -6.34
CA ALA A 295 -0.26 26.87 -7.57
C ALA A 295 -1.07 27.67 -8.61
N SER A 296 -0.49 28.76 -9.11
CA SER A 296 -1.13 29.62 -10.12
C SER A 296 -1.46 28.82 -11.39
N SER A 297 -2.65 29.02 -11.94
CA SER A 297 -3.03 28.44 -13.24
C SER A 297 -2.26 29.11 -14.37
N THR A 298 -1.32 28.40 -14.97
CA THR A 298 -0.57 28.83 -16.15
C THR A 298 -1.43 28.63 -17.41
N PRO A 299 -1.39 29.55 -18.40
CA PRO A 299 -2.06 29.36 -19.68
C PRO A 299 -1.49 28.17 -20.45
N ALA A 300 -2.23 27.67 -21.45
CA ALA A 300 -1.78 26.62 -22.35
C ALA A 300 -0.54 27.06 -23.15
N ASN A 301 0.64 26.79 -22.59
CA ASN A 301 1.90 26.82 -23.31
C ASN A 301 1.97 25.59 -24.22
N THR A 302 2.42 25.74 -25.46
CA THR A 302 2.59 24.62 -26.39
C THR A 302 3.71 23.67 -25.98
N GLN A 303 4.62 24.13 -25.13
CA GLN A 303 5.74 23.37 -24.56
C GLN A 303 5.51 23.13 -23.06
N ARG A 304 5.40 21.86 -22.65
CA ARG A 304 5.16 21.46 -21.25
C ARG A 304 6.46 21.25 -20.49
N THR A 305 6.38 21.35 -19.17
CA THR A 305 7.47 21.01 -18.25
C THR A 305 7.22 19.62 -17.64
N ILE A 306 8.08 18.66 -17.96
CA ILE A 306 7.97 17.26 -17.53
C ILE A 306 9.05 16.95 -16.50
N LEU A 307 8.66 16.47 -15.32
CA LEU A 307 9.60 15.95 -14.31
C LEU A 307 9.64 14.43 -14.35
N HIS A 308 10.76 13.88 -14.85
CA HIS A 308 11.06 12.46 -14.78
C HIS A 308 11.60 12.11 -13.39
N VAL A 309 11.06 11.05 -12.78
CA VAL A 309 11.51 10.54 -11.48
C VAL A 309 11.86 9.07 -11.61
N THR A 310 13.10 8.69 -11.30
CA THR A 310 13.54 7.28 -11.33
C THR A 310 14.56 6.96 -10.24
N GLU A 311 14.50 5.78 -9.64
CA GLU A 311 15.55 5.33 -8.71
C GLU A 311 16.70 4.61 -9.44
N CYS A 312 16.49 4.20 -10.69
CA CYS A 312 17.46 3.45 -11.47
C CYS A 312 17.56 4.07 -12.87
N TYR A 313 18.40 5.08 -13.00
CA TYR A 313 18.73 5.68 -14.29
C TYR A 313 19.81 4.88 -15.03
N ALA A 314 19.56 3.60 -15.26
CA ALA A 314 20.48 2.70 -15.94
C ALA A 314 19.74 1.75 -16.90
N GLY A 315 20.49 1.11 -17.80
CA GLY A 315 19.99 0.10 -18.73
C GLY A 315 18.76 0.56 -19.53
N GLY A 316 17.74 -0.29 -19.61
CA GLY A 316 16.53 -0.02 -20.39
C GLY A 316 15.71 1.18 -19.89
N VAL A 317 15.65 1.42 -18.58
CA VAL A 317 14.90 2.56 -18.02
C VAL A 317 15.54 3.89 -18.47
N ARG A 318 16.87 4.00 -18.39
CA ARG A 318 17.59 5.15 -18.93
C ARG A 318 17.29 5.36 -20.41
N ARG A 319 17.43 4.32 -21.23
CA ARG A 319 17.18 4.38 -22.68
C ARG A 319 15.75 4.81 -23.01
N ALA A 320 14.75 4.34 -22.25
CA ALA A 320 13.36 4.76 -22.40
C ALA A 320 13.17 6.25 -22.09
N ILE A 321 13.72 6.73 -20.96
CA ILE A 321 13.62 8.14 -20.55
C ILE A 321 14.35 9.04 -21.56
N ASP A 322 15.54 8.67 -21.99
CA ASP A 322 16.34 9.40 -22.98
C ASP A 322 15.62 9.51 -24.33
N MET A 323 14.99 8.43 -24.81
CA MET A 323 14.21 8.43 -26.04
C MET A 323 12.99 9.35 -25.93
N ILE A 324 12.28 9.32 -24.80
CA ILE A 324 11.14 10.21 -24.55
C ILE A 324 11.59 11.68 -24.51
N ALA A 325 12.62 11.99 -23.72
CA ALA A 325 13.08 13.36 -23.50
C ALA A 325 13.70 13.99 -24.74
N SER A 326 14.38 13.21 -25.58
CA SER A 326 14.99 13.70 -26.82
C SER A 326 14.01 13.93 -27.96
N THR A 327 12.75 13.46 -27.86
CA THR A 327 11.82 13.42 -29.01
C THR A 327 10.47 14.09 -28.82
N SER A 328 10.06 14.38 -27.59
CA SER A 328 8.74 14.97 -27.26
C SER A 328 8.59 16.44 -27.70
N GLY A 329 9.70 17.20 -27.75
CA GLY A 329 9.69 18.67 -27.90
C GLY A 329 9.39 19.46 -26.61
N ASP A 330 9.11 18.78 -25.50
CA ASP A 330 8.81 19.37 -24.19
C ASP A 330 10.09 19.72 -23.40
N THR A 331 9.96 20.47 -22.31
CA THR A 331 11.05 20.76 -21.37
C THR A 331 11.16 19.64 -20.34
N HIS A 332 12.28 18.92 -20.32
CA HIS A 332 12.46 17.77 -19.42
C HIS A 332 13.40 18.08 -18.26
N HIS A 333 12.99 17.68 -17.05
CA HIS A 333 13.82 17.66 -15.85
C HIS A 333 13.98 16.23 -15.35
N LEU A 334 15.17 15.90 -14.83
CA LEU A 334 15.50 14.55 -14.35
C LEU A 334 15.79 14.55 -12.85
N PHE A 335 14.98 13.87 -12.06
CA PHE A 335 15.26 13.58 -10.66
C PHE A 335 15.55 12.08 -10.50
N TRP A 336 16.82 11.74 -10.27
CA TRP A 336 17.30 10.38 -10.53
C TRP A 336 18.21 9.83 -9.45
N ASN A 337 18.30 8.51 -9.37
CA ASN A 337 19.40 7.82 -8.70
C ASN A 337 19.93 6.71 -9.61
N ASP A 338 21.12 6.23 -9.29
CA ASP A 338 21.62 4.96 -9.78
C ASP A 338 22.11 4.15 -8.57
N PRO A 339 21.50 2.98 -8.28
CA PRO A 339 21.93 2.12 -7.18
C PRO A 339 23.29 1.47 -7.43
N ASP A 340 23.70 1.34 -8.70
CA ASP A 340 24.94 0.67 -9.09
C ASP A 340 26.15 1.64 -9.05
N GLY A 341 25.88 2.94 -8.81
CA GLY A 341 26.89 3.93 -8.49
C GLY A 341 27.71 4.40 -9.69
N GLU A 342 27.24 4.17 -10.92
CA GLU A 342 27.99 4.55 -12.10
C GLU A 342 28.07 6.06 -12.27
N ILE A 343 29.20 6.53 -12.81
CA ILE A 343 29.32 7.91 -13.27
C ILE A 343 28.63 7.95 -14.63
N ILE A 344 27.42 8.49 -14.64
CA ILE A 344 26.61 8.62 -15.84
C ILE A 344 26.65 10.05 -16.32
N ASP A 345 27.15 10.27 -17.53
CA ASP A 345 27.00 11.54 -18.22
C ASP A 345 25.52 11.75 -18.57
N ILE A 346 24.90 12.71 -17.88
CA ILE A 346 23.51 13.08 -18.13
C ILE A 346 23.43 13.89 -19.43
N PRO A 347 22.62 13.46 -20.40
CA PRO A 347 22.54 14.14 -21.68
C PRO A 347 21.98 15.57 -21.61
N LYS A 348 22.32 16.38 -22.61
CA LYS A 348 21.95 17.81 -22.67
C LYS A 348 20.48 18.09 -22.99
N TRP A 349 19.66 17.08 -23.29
CA TRP A 349 18.22 17.27 -23.49
C TRP A 349 17.43 17.49 -22.19
N PHE A 350 18.05 17.27 -21.02
CA PHE A 350 17.46 17.68 -19.75
C PHE A 350 17.81 19.14 -19.45
N SER A 351 16.78 19.95 -19.19
CA SER A 351 16.91 21.34 -18.77
C SER A 351 17.56 21.45 -17.39
N SER A 352 17.26 20.51 -16.49
CA SER A 352 18.03 20.32 -15.26
C SER A 352 17.99 18.88 -14.80
N GLU A 353 19.01 18.49 -14.05
CA GLU A 353 19.09 17.20 -13.40
C GLU A 353 19.40 17.37 -11.91
N ARG A 354 18.93 16.43 -11.10
CA ARG A 354 19.30 16.35 -9.68
C ARG A 354 19.33 14.90 -9.22
N ARG A 355 20.46 14.50 -8.62
CA ARG A 355 20.58 13.21 -7.96
C ARG A 355 19.77 13.14 -6.66
N MET A 356 19.11 12.02 -6.43
CA MET A 356 18.34 11.75 -5.21
C MET A 356 19.28 11.54 -4.01
N PRO A 357 18.90 12.00 -2.81
CA PRO A 357 19.66 11.72 -1.60
C PRO A 357 19.57 10.23 -1.22
N GLN A 358 20.48 9.79 -0.35
CA GLN A 358 20.38 8.49 0.29
C GLN A 358 19.21 8.45 1.29
N GLY A 359 18.60 7.27 1.40
CA GLY A 359 17.53 7.00 2.36
C GLY A 359 16.12 7.29 1.83
N GLN A 360 15.21 6.33 2.05
CA GLN A 360 13.85 6.32 1.52
C GLN A 360 13.03 7.58 1.90
N LEU A 361 13.10 8.02 3.17
CA LEU A 361 12.39 9.21 3.64
C LEU A 361 12.94 10.51 3.05
N SER A 362 14.27 10.59 2.92
CA SER A 362 14.95 11.73 2.29
C SER A 362 14.55 11.85 0.83
N ARG A 363 14.43 10.73 0.11
CA ARG A 363 13.96 10.69 -1.28
C ARG A 363 12.52 11.16 -1.44
N ILE A 364 11.62 10.77 -0.53
CA ILE A 364 10.24 11.29 -0.52
C ILE A 364 10.24 12.82 -0.33
N ARG A 365 10.97 13.32 0.67
CA ARG A 365 11.05 14.77 0.94
C ARG A 365 11.69 15.54 -0.22
N ALA A 366 12.76 15.00 -0.80
CA ALA A 366 13.47 15.59 -1.92
C ALA A 366 12.63 15.58 -3.21
N THR A 367 11.85 14.51 -3.44
CA THR A 367 10.86 14.45 -4.54
C THR A 367 9.83 15.58 -4.38
N ARG A 368 9.29 15.79 -3.17
CA ARG A 368 8.35 16.91 -2.92
C ARG A 368 8.98 18.27 -3.16
N ARG A 369 10.23 18.43 -2.71
CA ARG A 369 10.99 19.66 -2.91
C ARG A 369 11.21 19.92 -4.40
N ALA A 370 11.63 18.90 -5.16
CA ALA A 370 11.82 19.00 -6.60
C ALA A 370 10.52 19.38 -7.34
N ILE A 371 9.39 18.72 -7.02
CA ILE A 371 8.08 19.07 -7.58
C ILE A 371 7.72 20.54 -7.30
N ARG A 372 7.95 21.02 -6.07
CA ARG A 372 7.65 22.42 -5.72
C ARG A 372 8.59 23.45 -6.35
N GLU A 373 9.85 23.12 -6.53
CA GLU A 373 10.83 24.04 -7.14
C GLU A 373 10.69 24.10 -8.66
N ILE A 374 10.45 22.96 -9.30
CA ILE A 374 10.34 22.86 -10.76
C ILE A 374 8.94 23.29 -11.24
N GLN A 375 7.89 23.08 -10.43
CA GLN A 375 6.49 23.31 -10.82
C GLN A 375 6.15 22.63 -12.16
N PRO A 376 6.36 21.30 -12.30
CA PRO A 376 6.14 20.62 -13.57
C PRO A 376 4.65 20.61 -13.93
N ASP A 377 4.35 20.60 -15.22
CA ASP A 377 3.00 20.36 -15.74
C ASP A 377 2.62 18.87 -15.58
N ILE A 378 3.60 17.97 -15.69
CA ILE A 378 3.43 16.52 -15.57
C ILE A 378 4.59 15.91 -14.80
N ILE A 379 4.29 14.99 -13.89
CA ILE A 379 5.28 14.14 -13.23
C ILE A 379 5.24 12.76 -13.90
N HIS A 380 6.36 12.32 -14.48
CA HIS A 380 6.48 10.98 -15.07
C HIS A 380 7.40 10.11 -14.19
N ALA A 381 6.80 9.19 -13.44
CA ALA A 381 7.50 8.30 -12.53
C ALA A 381 7.80 6.95 -13.20
N HIS A 382 9.07 6.56 -13.23
CA HIS A 382 9.53 5.31 -13.83
C HIS A 382 10.09 4.38 -12.76
N SER A 383 9.70 3.10 -12.77
CA SER A 383 10.03 2.06 -11.76
C SER A 383 9.26 2.16 -10.44
N SER A 384 9.13 1.02 -9.73
CA SER A 384 8.26 0.89 -8.55
C SER A 384 8.58 1.87 -7.41
N TRP A 385 9.86 2.10 -7.09
CA TRP A 385 10.22 2.98 -5.98
C TRP A 385 10.03 4.46 -6.28
N ALA A 386 10.42 4.91 -7.47
CA ALA A 386 10.12 6.28 -7.90
C ALA A 386 8.60 6.49 -8.02
N GLY A 387 7.87 5.48 -8.49
CA GLY A 387 6.42 5.42 -8.41
C GLY A 387 5.90 5.60 -6.98
N ALA A 388 6.53 4.99 -5.98
CA ALA A 388 6.16 5.20 -4.58
C ALA A 388 6.48 6.62 -4.09
N TYR A 389 7.69 7.15 -4.35
CA TYR A 389 8.09 8.49 -3.89
C TYR A 389 7.17 9.60 -4.41
N THR A 390 6.74 9.47 -5.66
CA THR A 390 5.85 10.41 -6.33
C THR A 390 4.40 10.23 -5.93
N ARG A 391 3.92 9.00 -5.73
CA ARG A 391 2.48 8.72 -5.53
C ARG A 391 2.03 8.62 -4.07
N ILE A 392 2.92 8.41 -3.10
CA ILE A 392 2.56 8.28 -1.67
C ILE A 392 1.83 9.53 -1.13
N LEU A 393 2.17 10.73 -1.60
CA LEU A 393 1.50 11.98 -1.22
C LEU A 393 0.92 12.67 -2.47
N PRO A 394 -0.22 13.38 -2.35
CA PRO A 394 -0.75 14.25 -3.41
C PRO A 394 0.33 15.18 -3.95
N ALA A 395 0.31 15.42 -5.27
CA ALA A 395 1.16 16.40 -5.93
C ALA A 395 0.30 17.45 -6.64
N SER A 396 0.87 18.65 -6.84
CA SER A 396 0.23 19.76 -7.57
C SER A 396 -0.01 19.45 -9.06
N ALA A 397 0.79 18.55 -9.63
CA ALA A 397 0.72 18.14 -11.03
C ALA A 397 0.18 16.70 -11.18
N PRO A 398 -0.48 16.37 -12.30
CA PRO A 398 -0.86 14.99 -12.63
C PRO A 398 0.36 14.06 -12.69
N ILE A 399 0.18 12.83 -12.20
CA ILE A 399 1.23 11.83 -12.12
C ILE A 399 0.95 10.72 -13.15
N ILE A 400 1.88 10.56 -14.08
CA ILE A 400 1.99 9.39 -14.95
C ILE A 400 2.93 8.39 -14.27
N TYR A 401 2.51 7.13 -14.22
CA TYR A 401 3.34 6.06 -13.69
C TYR A 401 3.62 5.00 -14.74
N GLU A 402 4.89 4.68 -14.94
CA GLU A 402 5.35 3.61 -15.80
C GLU A 402 6.15 2.59 -14.96
N PRO A 403 5.61 1.39 -14.71
CA PRO A 403 6.22 0.42 -13.80
C PRO A 403 7.54 -0.15 -14.35
N HIS A 404 7.69 -0.31 -15.67
CA HIS A 404 8.80 -1.07 -16.30
C HIS A 404 8.90 -2.50 -15.76
N SER A 405 7.75 -3.16 -15.61
CA SER A 405 7.48 -4.37 -14.84
C SER A 405 7.10 -4.15 -13.37
N TYR A 406 6.12 -4.92 -12.90
CA TYR A 406 5.65 -4.86 -11.53
C TYR A 406 6.42 -5.81 -10.62
N LYS A 407 6.88 -5.33 -9.46
CA LYS A 407 7.62 -6.19 -8.52
C LYS A 407 6.81 -7.38 -8.01
N PHE A 408 5.48 -7.27 -7.91
CA PHE A 408 4.62 -8.39 -7.50
C PHE A 408 4.44 -9.48 -8.57
N ASP A 409 4.97 -9.25 -9.77
CA ASP A 409 5.00 -10.23 -10.86
C ASP A 409 6.23 -11.15 -10.78
N ASP A 410 7.17 -10.81 -9.89
CA ASP A 410 8.34 -11.64 -9.59
C ASP A 410 7.91 -12.95 -8.89
N SER A 411 7.97 -14.05 -9.64
CA SER A 411 7.61 -15.38 -9.16
C SER A 411 8.52 -15.91 -8.04
N ALA A 412 9.70 -15.30 -7.84
CA ALA A 412 10.58 -15.65 -6.72
C ALA A 412 10.10 -15.06 -5.38
N LEU A 413 9.19 -14.09 -5.39
CA LEU A 413 8.61 -13.55 -4.16
C LEU A 413 7.61 -14.53 -3.56
N SER A 414 7.62 -14.65 -2.23
CA SER A 414 6.59 -15.39 -1.51
C SER A 414 5.19 -14.79 -1.77
N GLY A 415 4.14 -15.62 -1.69
CA GLY A 415 2.77 -15.17 -1.91
C GLY A 415 2.38 -13.97 -1.05
N LEU A 416 2.87 -13.90 0.20
CA LEU A 416 2.67 -12.76 1.09
C LEU A 416 3.37 -11.48 0.58
N MET A 417 4.58 -11.59 0.04
CA MET A 417 5.30 -10.42 -0.48
C MET A 417 4.69 -9.90 -1.79
N GLN A 418 4.33 -10.79 -2.72
CA GLN A 418 3.60 -10.41 -3.93
C GLN A 418 2.30 -9.68 -3.58
N PHE A 419 1.60 -10.21 -2.60
CA PHE A 419 0.38 -9.63 -2.07
C PHE A 419 0.58 -8.21 -1.50
N ILE A 420 1.60 -7.99 -0.66
CA ILE A 420 1.93 -6.66 -0.12
C ILE A 420 2.22 -5.65 -1.24
N PHE A 421 3.01 -6.04 -2.24
CA PHE A 421 3.31 -5.18 -3.37
C PHE A 421 2.06 -4.85 -4.20
N ARG A 422 1.14 -5.80 -4.41
CA ARG A 422 -0.16 -5.55 -5.05
C ARG A 422 -0.99 -4.53 -4.27
N CYS A 423 -1.02 -4.63 -2.95
CA CYS A 423 -1.74 -3.68 -2.09
C CYS A 423 -1.15 -2.28 -2.17
N ALA A 424 0.18 -2.18 -2.10
CA ALA A 424 0.89 -0.92 -2.24
C ALA A 424 0.57 -0.27 -3.59
N GLU A 425 0.66 -1.00 -4.69
CA GLU A 425 0.34 -0.48 -6.03
C GLU A 425 -1.14 -0.08 -6.15
N ARG A 426 -2.06 -0.87 -5.60
CA ARG A 426 -3.49 -0.51 -5.57
C ARG A 426 -3.77 0.81 -4.83
N LEU A 427 -3.06 1.07 -3.73
CA LEU A 427 -3.15 2.33 -3.00
C LEU A 427 -2.55 3.49 -3.80
N LEU A 428 -1.38 3.30 -4.42
CA LEU A 428 -0.70 4.34 -5.20
C LEU A 428 -1.47 4.73 -6.46
N LEU A 429 -2.31 3.83 -6.99
CA LEU A 429 -3.26 4.14 -8.08
C LEU A 429 -4.25 5.26 -7.72
N LEU A 430 -4.53 5.52 -6.44
CA LEU A 430 -5.39 6.64 -6.03
C LEU A 430 -4.82 8.01 -6.39
N ASN A 431 -3.51 8.09 -6.55
CA ASN A 431 -2.77 9.30 -6.89
C ASN A 431 -2.14 9.22 -8.30
N THR A 432 -2.53 8.22 -9.10
CA THR A 432 -2.06 8.06 -10.49
C THR A 432 -3.12 8.58 -11.44
N GLU A 433 -2.75 9.48 -12.35
CA GLU A 433 -3.64 9.98 -13.40
C GLU A 433 -3.72 8.98 -14.56
N MET A 434 -2.55 8.46 -14.96
CA MET A 434 -2.42 7.48 -16.03
C MET A 434 -1.32 6.49 -15.70
N THR A 435 -1.58 5.20 -15.91
CA THR A 435 -0.53 4.17 -15.90
C THR A 435 -0.10 3.88 -17.33
N VAL A 436 1.16 4.08 -17.64
CA VAL A 436 1.78 3.66 -18.90
C VAL A 436 2.16 2.20 -18.78
N VAL A 437 1.76 1.38 -19.74
CA VAL A 437 2.03 -0.06 -19.77
C VAL A 437 2.71 -0.45 -21.09
N LEU A 438 3.66 -1.37 -21.03
CA LEU A 438 4.48 -1.76 -22.18
C LEU A 438 3.89 -2.97 -22.92
N SER A 439 3.11 -3.82 -22.23
CA SER A 439 2.55 -5.05 -22.77
C SER A 439 1.08 -5.25 -22.34
N PRO A 440 0.31 -6.10 -23.06
CA PRO A 440 -1.03 -6.50 -22.64
C PRO A 440 -1.07 -7.15 -21.24
N HIS A 441 0.02 -7.84 -20.86
CA HIS A 441 0.18 -8.41 -19.53
C HIS A 441 0.22 -7.33 -18.45
N GLU A 442 1.06 -6.32 -18.58
CA GLU A 442 1.10 -5.20 -17.63
C GLU A 442 -0.26 -4.48 -17.54
N GLU A 443 -0.94 -4.29 -18.68
CA GLU A 443 -2.30 -3.74 -18.68
C GLU A 443 -3.27 -4.59 -17.86
N ALA A 444 -3.24 -5.91 -18.05
CA ALA A 444 -4.06 -6.85 -17.30
C ALA A 444 -3.74 -6.82 -15.81
N LEU A 445 -2.46 -6.73 -15.44
CA LEU A 445 -2.03 -6.56 -14.04
C LEU A 445 -2.58 -5.27 -13.44
N THR A 446 -2.45 -4.13 -14.13
CA THR A 446 -2.98 -2.84 -13.66
C THR A 446 -4.51 -2.89 -13.50
N ARG A 447 -5.23 -3.47 -14.47
CA ARG A 447 -6.70 -3.61 -14.40
C ARG A 447 -7.17 -4.58 -13.31
N ARG A 448 -6.37 -5.61 -12.98
CA ARG A 448 -6.62 -6.48 -11.81
C ARG A 448 -6.46 -5.71 -10.50
N LEU A 449 -5.52 -4.75 -10.41
CA LEU A 449 -5.37 -3.89 -9.23
C LEU A 449 -6.57 -2.95 -9.07
N SER A 450 -7.07 -2.38 -10.17
CA SER A 450 -8.30 -1.58 -10.19
C SER A 450 -8.93 -1.62 -11.60
N PRO A 451 -10.14 -2.18 -11.76
CA PRO A 451 -10.80 -2.25 -13.07
C PRO A 451 -11.06 -0.89 -13.74
N ARG A 452 -11.04 0.20 -12.95
CA ARG A 452 -11.21 1.58 -13.42
C ARG A 452 -9.89 2.35 -13.53
N ALA A 453 -8.74 1.69 -13.44
CA ALA A 453 -7.45 2.36 -13.63
C ALA A 453 -7.32 2.80 -15.08
N ALA A 454 -6.93 4.05 -15.30
CA ALA A 454 -6.60 4.54 -16.63
C ALA A 454 -5.25 3.95 -17.06
N THR A 455 -5.24 3.31 -18.23
CA THR A 455 -4.05 2.70 -18.83
C THR A 455 -3.84 3.22 -20.24
N VAL A 456 -2.58 3.42 -20.62
CA VAL A 456 -2.18 3.73 -21.99
C VAL A 456 -1.02 2.82 -22.38
N ARG A 457 -1.13 2.18 -23.54
CA ARG A 457 -0.05 1.32 -24.05
C ARG A 457 0.98 2.17 -24.79
N LEU A 458 2.16 2.33 -24.21
CA LEU A 458 3.29 3.00 -24.85
C LEU A 458 4.32 1.95 -25.23
N PRO A 459 4.49 1.61 -26.52
CA PRO A 459 5.50 0.64 -26.90
C PRO A 459 6.89 1.21 -26.65
N ASN A 460 7.80 0.35 -26.18
CA ASN A 460 9.23 0.64 -26.24
C ASN A 460 9.69 0.74 -27.70
N ALA A 461 10.83 1.39 -27.89
CA ALA A 461 11.52 1.49 -29.17
C ALA A 461 12.95 0.97 -29.04
N PRO A 462 13.54 0.41 -30.11
CA PRO A 462 14.97 0.12 -30.13
C PRO A 462 15.76 1.40 -29.89
N SER A 463 16.86 1.26 -29.16
CA SER A 463 17.83 2.31 -28.90
C SER A 463 18.95 2.34 -29.94
N LEU A 464 19.11 1.25 -30.70
CA LEU A 464 20.00 1.16 -31.84
C LEU A 464 19.26 1.51 -33.14
N GLY A 465 19.96 2.12 -34.09
CA GLY A 465 19.42 2.39 -35.43
C GLY A 465 19.20 1.09 -36.21
N PRO A 466 18.26 1.06 -37.18
CA PRO A 466 18.23 -0.04 -38.14
C PRO A 466 19.54 -0.06 -38.93
N VAL A 467 20.15 -1.23 -39.10
CA VAL A 467 21.30 -1.38 -39.99
C VAL A 467 20.87 -0.89 -41.37
N ALA A 468 21.54 0.14 -41.89
CA ALA A 468 21.34 0.57 -43.26
C ALA A 468 21.62 -0.64 -44.15
N ARG A 469 20.58 -1.20 -44.77
CA ARG A 469 20.72 -2.30 -45.72
C ARG A 469 21.43 -1.74 -46.97
N GLY A 470 22.74 -1.68 -46.92
CA GLY A 470 23.59 -1.64 -48.10
C GLY A 470 23.45 -2.95 -48.89
N GLU A 471 23.92 -2.93 -50.13
CA GLU A 471 23.93 -4.02 -51.11
C GLU A 471 24.30 -5.44 -50.55
N PRO A 472 23.95 -6.52 -51.28
CA PRO A 472 23.56 -7.83 -50.73
C PRO A 472 24.75 -8.70 -50.30
N ALA A 473 25.48 -8.26 -49.27
CA ALA A 473 26.25 -9.19 -48.46
C ALA A 473 25.29 -10.09 -47.66
N PRO A 474 25.57 -11.38 -47.44
CA PRO A 474 24.74 -12.21 -46.58
C PRO A 474 24.70 -11.59 -45.18
N GLY A 475 23.50 -11.21 -44.77
CA GLY A 475 23.23 -10.60 -43.48
C GLY A 475 23.55 -11.56 -42.33
N PRO A 476 23.62 -11.07 -41.09
CA PRO A 476 23.83 -11.91 -39.90
C PRO A 476 22.92 -13.16 -39.86
N GLU A 477 21.71 -13.06 -40.39
CA GLU A 477 20.70 -14.11 -40.47
C GLU A 477 21.04 -15.28 -41.42
N ASP A 478 21.88 -15.03 -42.43
CA ASP A 478 22.27 -16.02 -43.44
C ASP A 478 23.44 -16.90 -43.00
N ARG A 479 24.18 -16.46 -41.97
CA ARG A 479 25.37 -17.13 -41.46
C ARG A 479 25.00 -18.11 -40.36
N THR A 480 25.72 -19.23 -40.28
CA THR A 480 25.56 -20.17 -39.16
C THR A 480 25.95 -19.47 -37.86
N PRO A 481 25.07 -19.39 -36.85
CA PRO A 481 25.39 -18.73 -35.60
C PRO A 481 26.57 -19.42 -34.92
N THR A 482 27.49 -18.62 -34.40
CA THR A 482 28.62 -19.07 -33.57
C THR A 482 28.49 -18.58 -32.13
N HIS A 483 27.58 -17.64 -31.88
CA HIS A 483 27.37 -17.02 -30.58
C HIS A 483 25.91 -17.03 -30.15
N VAL A 484 25.68 -17.08 -28.85
CA VAL A 484 24.40 -16.79 -28.21
C VAL A 484 24.60 -15.61 -27.27
N LEU A 485 23.84 -14.54 -27.50
CA LEU A 485 23.98 -13.27 -26.81
C LEU A 485 22.77 -13.02 -25.90
N MET A 486 23.05 -12.47 -24.72
CA MET A 486 22.04 -11.89 -23.83
C MET A 486 22.52 -10.51 -23.39
N VAL A 487 21.62 -9.52 -23.34
CA VAL A 487 21.95 -8.15 -22.96
C VAL A 487 21.15 -7.76 -21.73
N GLY A 488 21.83 -7.22 -20.72
CA GLY A 488 21.19 -6.66 -19.53
C GLY A 488 22.02 -6.81 -18.27
N ARG A 489 21.53 -6.26 -17.16
CA ARG A 489 22.17 -6.44 -15.85
C ARG A 489 22.07 -7.88 -15.37
N ALA A 490 23.17 -8.46 -14.88
CA ALA A 490 23.20 -9.80 -14.30
C ALA A 490 22.57 -9.80 -12.90
N VAL A 491 21.24 -9.62 -12.85
CA VAL A 491 20.43 -9.58 -11.61
C VAL A 491 19.41 -10.71 -11.61
N PRO A 492 18.85 -11.10 -10.44
CA PRO A 492 17.89 -12.20 -10.34
C PRO A 492 16.70 -12.11 -11.32
N GLN A 493 16.26 -10.90 -11.69
CA GLN A 493 15.23 -10.68 -12.69
C GLN A 493 15.62 -11.20 -14.09
N LYS A 494 16.87 -10.99 -14.52
CA LYS A 494 17.38 -11.39 -15.85
C LYS A 494 17.82 -12.86 -15.92
N ASP A 495 17.89 -13.51 -14.75
CA ASP A 495 18.19 -14.93 -14.58
C ASP A 495 19.52 -15.40 -15.23
N PRO A 496 20.67 -14.87 -14.76
CA PRO A 496 21.98 -15.30 -15.26
C PRO A 496 22.23 -16.81 -15.06
N GLU A 497 21.66 -17.42 -14.01
CA GLU A 497 21.74 -18.86 -13.76
C GLU A 497 21.02 -19.69 -14.83
N PHE A 498 19.84 -19.24 -15.29
CA PHE A 498 19.14 -19.88 -16.40
C PHE A 498 19.97 -19.81 -17.68
N PHE A 499 20.54 -18.64 -18.00
CA PHE A 499 21.40 -18.47 -19.18
C PHE A 499 22.67 -19.35 -19.10
N ALA A 500 23.31 -19.41 -17.94
CA ALA A 500 24.46 -20.28 -17.67
C ALA A 500 24.11 -21.77 -17.86
N SER A 501 22.94 -22.19 -17.35
CA SER A 501 22.46 -23.57 -17.51
C SER A 501 22.21 -23.93 -18.97
N VAL A 502 21.63 -23.01 -19.75
CA VAL A 502 21.47 -23.17 -21.20
C VAL A 502 22.83 -23.30 -21.88
N ALA A 503 23.81 -22.46 -21.52
CA ALA A 503 25.15 -22.50 -22.08
C ALA A 503 25.84 -23.87 -21.86
N GLN A 504 25.76 -24.42 -20.65
CA GLN A 504 26.32 -25.74 -20.34
C GLN A 504 25.64 -26.86 -21.15
N LEU A 505 24.31 -26.83 -21.24
CA LEU A 505 23.54 -27.83 -21.98
C LEU A 505 23.84 -27.78 -23.48
N VAL A 506 23.87 -26.58 -24.08
CA VAL A 506 24.22 -26.41 -25.50
C VAL A 506 25.65 -26.85 -25.75
N ARG A 507 26.61 -26.48 -24.89
CA ARG A 507 28.02 -26.89 -25.07
C ARG A 507 28.23 -28.40 -25.07
N SER A 508 27.40 -29.17 -24.36
CA SER A 508 27.50 -30.64 -24.37
C SER A 508 27.16 -31.27 -25.73
N THR A 509 26.41 -30.57 -26.59
CA THR A 509 26.01 -31.03 -27.93
C THR A 509 26.64 -30.21 -29.06
N ARG A 510 26.99 -28.95 -28.80
CA ARG A 510 27.50 -27.93 -29.73
C ARG A 510 28.62 -27.12 -29.07
N PRO A 511 29.81 -27.72 -28.87
CA PRO A 511 30.94 -27.06 -28.19
C PRO A 511 31.53 -25.89 -28.99
N ASP A 512 31.18 -25.78 -30.29
CA ASP A 512 31.54 -24.68 -31.19
C ASP A 512 30.81 -23.37 -30.88
N ILE A 513 29.71 -23.41 -30.12
CA ILE A 513 28.88 -22.25 -29.83
C ILE A 513 29.32 -21.57 -28.53
N ARG A 514 29.63 -20.27 -28.62
CA ARG A 514 30.02 -19.43 -27.49
C ARG A 514 28.83 -18.67 -26.93
N PHE A 515 28.84 -18.43 -25.62
CA PHE A 515 27.79 -17.69 -24.94
C PHE A 515 28.39 -16.41 -24.37
N ARG A 516 27.73 -15.27 -24.61
CA ARG A 516 28.17 -13.98 -24.08
C ARG A 516 27.03 -13.22 -23.41
N TRP A 517 27.32 -12.71 -22.22
CA TRP A 517 26.45 -11.82 -21.45
C TRP A 517 26.96 -10.39 -21.59
N LEU A 518 26.20 -9.57 -22.31
CA LEU A 518 26.51 -8.18 -22.58
C LEU A 518 25.91 -7.29 -21.48
N GLY A 519 26.72 -6.99 -20.46
CA GLY A 519 26.34 -6.20 -19.30
C GLY A 519 27.15 -6.57 -18.06
N ALA A 520 26.81 -5.94 -16.94
CA ALA A 520 27.45 -6.18 -15.64
C ALA A 520 26.43 -6.53 -14.55
N GLY A 521 26.92 -6.90 -13.38
CA GLY A 521 26.12 -7.18 -12.19
C GLY A 521 27.00 -7.49 -10.98
N PRO A 522 26.41 -7.94 -9.86
CA PRO A 522 27.15 -8.33 -8.68
C PRO A 522 28.18 -9.42 -9.00
N THR A 523 29.34 -9.38 -8.34
CA THR A 523 30.45 -10.32 -8.54
C THR A 523 29.99 -11.78 -8.52
N SER A 524 29.11 -12.15 -7.60
CA SER A 524 28.55 -13.51 -7.52
C SER A 524 27.83 -13.97 -8.78
N ALA A 525 27.09 -13.07 -9.45
CA ALA A 525 26.40 -13.40 -10.70
C ALA A 525 27.38 -13.52 -11.87
N ILE A 526 28.40 -12.66 -11.91
CA ILE A 526 29.44 -12.68 -12.94
C ILE A 526 30.31 -13.94 -12.81
N ASP A 527 30.68 -14.32 -11.60
CA ASP A 527 31.46 -15.53 -11.33
C ASP A 527 30.68 -16.78 -11.74
N ALA A 528 29.37 -16.85 -11.45
CA ALA A 528 28.53 -17.97 -11.85
C ALA A 528 28.40 -18.12 -13.38
N LEU A 529 28.25 -17.00 -14.10
CA LEU A 529 28.27 -16.97 -15.57
C LEU A 529 29.62 -17.45 -16.10
N THR A 530 30.72 -16.88 -15.60
CA THR A 530 32.08 -17.18 -16.06
C THR A 530 32.48 -18.62 -15.77
N ALA A 531 32.13 -19.16 -14.60
CA ALA A 531 32.37 -20.57 -14.25
C ALA A 531 31.62 -21.55 -15.17
N SER A 532 30.52 -21.11 -15.78
CA SER A 532 29.78 -21.87 -16.80
C SER A 532 30.34 -21.67 -18.21
N GLY A 533 31.44 -20.92 -18.34
CA GLY A 533 32.09 -20.51 -19.58
C GLY A 533 31.27 -19.54 -20.42
N VAL A 534 30.43 -18.71 -19.79
CA VAL A 534 29.83 -17.54 -20.43
C VAL A 534 30.82 -16.38 -20.33
N GLU A 535 31.11 -15.71 -21.44
CA GLU A 535 31.92 -14.50 -21.44
C GLU A 535 31.06 -13.31 -21.00
N VAL A 536 31.60 -12.41 -20.18
CA VAL A 536 30.89 -11.23 -19.68
C VAL A 536 31.61 -9.97 -20.15
N SER A 537 30.90 -9.05 -20.80
CA SER A 537 31.52 -7.84 -21.36
C SER A 537 31.71 -6.71 -20.35
N GLY A 538 30.93 -6.68 -19.27
CA GLY A 538 30.75 -5.46 -18.48
C GLY A 538 29.81 -4.47 -19.19
N TRP A 539 29.76 -3.23 -18.70
CA TRP A 539 28.92 -2.20 -19.29
C TRP A 539 29.48 -1.68 -20.61
N LEU A 540 28.58 -1.49 -21.58
CA LEU A 540 28.91 -1.07 -22.93
C LEU A 540 28.18 0.24 -23.27
N THR A 541 28.87 1.10 -24.01
CA THR A 541 28.26 2.21 -24.75
C THR A 541 27.30 1.70 -25.82
N SER A 542 26.49 2.58 -26.43
CA SER A 542 25.59 2.18 -27.51
C SER A 542 26.35 1.68 -28.74
N GLU A 543 27.47 2.33 -29.08
CA GLU A 543 28.32 1.97 -30.20
C GLU A 543 29.03 0.62 -29.98
N GLU A 544 29.49 0.36 -28.75
CA GLU A 544 30.07 -0.94 -28.40
C GLU A 544 29.02 -2.04 -28.38
N LEU A 545 27.81 -1.76 -27.86
CA LEU A 545 26.71 -2.73 -27.87
C LEU A 545 26.32 -3.10 -29.31
N GLU A 546 26.17 -2.13 -30.20
CA GLU A 546 25.89 -2.37 -31.62
C GLU A 546 26.99 -3.21 -32.26
N ARG A 547 28.25 -2.87 -32.00
CA ARG A 547 29.40 -3.65 -32.48
C ARG A 547 29.36 -5.08 -31.97
N GLU A 548 29.07 -5.28 -30.69
CA GLU A 548 29.00 -6.62 -30.10
C GLU A 548 27.86 -7.46 -30.70
N LEU A 549 26.70 -6.85 -30.94
CA LEU A 549 25.56 -7.54 -31.56
C LEU A 549 25.78 -7.86 -33.06
N THR A 550 26.63 -7.11 -33.76
CA THR A 550 26.86 -7.27 -35.20
C THR A 550 28.18 -7.96 -35.56
N SER A 551 29.12 -8.04 -34.61
CA SER A 551 30.47 -8.60 -34.83
C SER A 551 30.49 -10.08 -35.18
N HIS A 552 29.51 -10.85 -34.72
CA HIS A 552 29.46 -12.29 -34.89
C HIS A 552 28.07 -12.76 -35.34
N PRO A 553 27.99 -13.83 -36.17
CA PRO A 553 26.74 -14.55 -36.38
C PRO A 553 26.20 -15.05 -35.05
N ALA A 554 25.03 -14.55 -34.63
CA ALA A 554 24.53 -14.80 -33.29
C ALA A 554 23.04 -15.09 -33.24
N ILE A 555 22.60 -15.78 -32.18
CA ILE A 555 21.21 -15.82 -31.73
C ILE A 555 21.10 -14.94 -30.50
N TYR A 556 20.09 -14.08 -30.44
CA TYR A 556 19.77 -13.37 -29.21
C TYR A 556 18.80 -14.20 -28.37
N LEU A 557 19.21 -14.56 -27.16
CA LEU A 557 18.39 -15.34 -26.22
C LEU A 557 18.06 -14.49 -24.98
N HIS A 558 16.79 -14.15 -24.81
CA HIS A 558 16.30 -13.43 -23.63
C HIS A 558 15.82 -14.37 -22.53
N THR A 559 16.49 -14.37 -21.37
CA THR A 559 16.25 -15.36 -20.29
C THR A 559 15.54 -14.85 -19.04
N ALA A 560 15.12 -13.58 -19.03
CA ALA A 560 14.51 -12.96 -17.84
C ALA A 560 13.32 -13.74 -17.29
N LYS A 561 13.18 -13.78 -15.95
CA LYS A 561 12.06 -14.41 -15.23
C LYS A 561 10.75 -13.64 -15.42
N TYR A 562 10.83 -12.31 -15.52
CA TYR A 562 9.71 -11.40 -15.74
C TYR A 562 10.22 -10.09 -16.32
N GLU A 563 9.39 -9.43 -17.13
CA GLU A 563 9.71 -8.19 -17.85
C GLU A 563 8.46 -7.31 -18.01
N GLY A 564 8.66 -6.03 -18.33
CA GLY A 564 7.60 -5.19 -18.88
C GLY A 564 7.55 -5.37 -20.39
N PHE A 565 8.61 -4.90 -21.05
CA PHE A 565 9.00 -5.30 -22.40
C PHE A 565 10.47 -4.87 -22.64
N PRO A 566 11.43 -5.78 -22.83
CA PRO A 566 12.86 -5.42 -22.82
C PRO A 566 13.31 -4.71 -24.10
N ILE A 567 13.88 -3.50 -23.98
CA ILE A 567 14.49 -2.76 -25.10
C ILE A 567 15.59 -3.56 -25.79
N SER A 568 16.32 -4.40 -25.05
CA SER A 568 17.38 -5.22 -25.61
C SER A 568 16.92 -6.28 -26.63
N VAL A 569 15.66 -6.73 -26.54
CA VAL A 569 15.05 -7.57 -27.59
C VAL A 569 14.81 -6.76 -28.86
N LEU A 570 14.43 -5.49 -28.72
CA LEU A 570 14.23 -4.57 -29.85
C LEU A 570 15.58 -4.18 -30.49
N ASP A 571 16.62 -3.95 -29.69
CA ASP A 571 17.98 -3.68 -30.17
C ASP A 571 18.53 -4.88 -30.97
N ALA A 572 18.30 -6.10 -30.50
CA ALA A 572 18.69 -7.31 -31.23
C ALA A 572 17.88 -7.48 -32.53
N ALA A 573 16.59 -7.16 -32.51
CA ALA A 573 15.77 -7.15 -33.72
C ALA A 573 16.24 -6.10 -34.73
N SER A 574 16.66 -4.90 -34.28
CA SER A 574 17.01 -3.79 -35.18
C SER A 574 18.29 -4.05 -35.97
N VAL A 575 19.17 -4.91 -35.45
CA VAL A 575 20.36 -5.42 -36.15
C VAL A 575 20.12 -6.76 -36.88
N GLY A 576 18.88 -7.26 -36.89
CA GLY A 576 18.49 -8.43 -37.68
C GLY A 576 18.81 -9.78 -37.05
N LEU A 577 19.13 -9.85 -35.75
CA LEU A 577 19.43 -11.14 -35.11
C LEU A 577 18.18 -12.02 -34.98
N PRO A 578 18.31 -13.35 -35.16
CA PRO A 578 17.26 -14.29 -34.81
C PRO A 578 17.02 -14.25 -33.30
N LEU A 579 15.75 -14.10 -32.91
CA LEU A 579 15.34 -13.90 -31.52
C LEU A 579 14.73 -15.16 -30.92
N LEU A 580 15.19 -15.51 -29.73
CA LEU A 580 14.54 -16.45 -28.82
C LEU A 580 14.24 -15.74 -27.50
N VAL A 581 13.01 -15.88 -27.00
CA VAL A 581 12.63 -15.34 -25.69
C VAL A 581 12.11 -16.43 -24.78
N ARG A 582 12.44 -16.38 -23.50
CA ARG A 582 11.84 -17.27 -22.49
C ARG A 582 10.31 -17.13 -22.52
N SER A 583 9.62 -18.24 -22.28
CA SER A 583 8.16 -18.25 -22.15
C SER A 583 7.74 -17.58 -20.84
N ILE A 584 7.52 -16.27 -20.92
CA ILE A 584 6.95 -15.42 -19.85
C ILE A 584 5.76 -14.63 -20.39
N ASP A 585 4.85 -14.24 -19.48
CA ASP A 585 3.58 -13.56 -19.79
C ASP A 585 3.76 -12.24 -20.55
N ALA A 586 4.88 -11.53 -20.34
CA ALA A 586 5.17 -10.26 -20.99
C ALA A 586 5.21 -10.34 -22.53
N PHE A 587 5.45 -11.53 -23.08
CA PHE A 587 5.52 -11.76 -24.52
C PHE A 587 4.25 -12.42 -25.08
N ASP A 588 3.21 -12.61 -24.28
CA ASP A 588 1.98 -13.27 -24.74
C ASP A 588 1.29 -12.47 -25.85
N GLY A 589 0.96 -13.17 -26.94
CA GLY A 589 0.47 -12.54 -28.16
C GLY A 589 1.53 -11.78 -28.97
N VAL A 590 2.80 -11.76 -28.55
CA VAL A 590 3.91 -11.13 -29.28
C VAL A 590 4.49 -12.14 -30.27
N PRO A 591 4.72 -11.76 -31.55
CA PRO A 591 5.14 -12.69 -32.59
C PRO A 591 6.63 -13.00 -32.52
N LEU A 592 7.11 -13.58 -31.40
CA LEU A 592 8.49 -14.01 -31.18
C LEU A 592 8.55 -15.50 -30.86
N ASP A 593 9.68 -16.14 -31.20
CA ASP A 593 9.89 -17.55 -30.87
C ASP A 593 10.12 -17.75 -29.38
N ARG A 594 9.46 -18.77 -28.85
CA ARG A 594 9.57 -19.14 -27.44
C ARG A 594 10.63 -20.20 -27.24
N ALA A 595 11.56 -19.92 -26.33
CA ALA A 595 12.59 -20.84 -25.91
C ALA A 595 12.07 -21.91 -24.91
N GLY A 596 10.85 -21.74 -24.37
CA GLY A 596 10.32 -22.58 -23.30
C GLY A 596 10.53 -21.98 -21.92
N THR A 597 10.24 -22.76 -20.88
CA THR A 597 10.27 -22.34 -19.47
C THR A 597 11.47 -22.90 -18.71
N THR A 598 12.10 -23.95 -19.23
CA THR A 598 13.23 -24.66 -18.63
C THR A 598 14.53 -24.49 -19.43
N PRO A 599 15.72 -24.63 -18.81
CA PRO A 599 16.98 -24.56 -19.54
C PRO A 599 17.12 -25.61 -20.65
N ALA A 600 16.56 -26.81 -20.47
CA ALA A 600 16.62 -27.88 -21.46
C ALA A 600 15.80 -27.56 -22.72
N GLU A 601 14.60 -27.02 -22.56
CA GLU A 601 13.79 -26.54 -23.69
C GLU A 601 14.50 -25.42 -24.44
N ALA A 602 15.09 -24.47 -23.69
CA ALA A 602 15.79 -23.33 -24.27
C ALA A 602 17.07 -23.75 -25.01
N ALA A 603 17.85 -24.68 -24.45
CA ALA A 603 19.01 -25.25 -25.12
C ALA A 603 18.61 -25.97 -26.42
N SER A 604 17.53 -26.76 -26.38
CA SER A 604 16.99 -27.43 -27.57
C SER A 604 16.50 -26.43 -28.63
N ALA A 605 15.89 -25.32 -28.21
CA ALA A 605 15.48 -24.24 -29.12
C ALA A 605 16.67 -23.53 -29.76
N VAL A 606 17.72 -23.24 -28.98
CA VAL A 606 18.97 -22.67 -29.50
C VAL A 606 19.57 -23.60 -30.56
N VAL A 607 19.78 -24.88 -30.26
CA VAL A 607 20.35 -25.85 -31.21
C VAL A 607 19.53 -25.93 -32.49
N ARG A 608 18.19 -25.96 -32.39
CA ARG A 608 17.32 -25.92 -33.57
C ARG A 608 17.55 -24.68 -34.44
N LEU A 609 17.68 -23.49 -33.86
CA LEU A 609 17.98 -22.30 -34.66
C LEU A 609 19.40 -22.34 -35.22
N VAL A 610 20.38 -22.89 -34.51
CA VAL A 610 21.73 -23.03 -35.07
C VAL A 610 21.74 -23.95 -36.30
N ASP A 611 20.97 -25.05 -36.28
CA ASP A 611 20.98 -26.07 -37.33
C ASP A 611 20.05 -25.79 -38.51
N ASP A 612 18.96 -25.04 -38.28
CA ASP A 612 17.90 -24.84 -39.28
C ASP A 612 17.88 -23.39 -39.80
N LYS A 613 18.36 -23.19 -41.04
CA LYS A 613 18.40 -21.88 -41.70
C LYS A 613 17.02 -21.26 -41.88
N GLU A 614 16.03 -22.05 -42.29
CA GLU A 614 14.68 -21.52 -42.55
C GLU A 614 14.03 -21.01 -41.26
N ARG A 615 14.21 -21.74 -40.15
CA ARG A 615 13.75 -21.28 -38.83
C ARG A 615 14.44 -19.99 -38.38
N ARG A 616 15.75 -19.84 -38.63
CA ARG A 616 16.45 -18.57 -38.33
C ARG A 616 15.86 -17.41 -39.10
N LEU A 617 15.71 -17.55 -40.42
CA LEU A 617 15.14 -16.51 -41.27
C LEU A 617 13.72 -16.17 -40.82
N ALA A 618 12.92 -17.16 -40.44
CA ALA A 618 11.59 -16.94 -39.89
C ALA A 618 11.61 -16.19 -38.54
N ALA A 619 12.57 -16.48 -37.66
CA ALA A 619 12.78 -15.77 -36.40
C ALA A 619 13.19 -14.30 -36.61
N CYS A 620 14.08 -14.03 -37.58
CA CYS A 620 14.44 -12.67 -37.98
C CYS A 620 13.24 -11.90 -38.55
N ALA A 621 12.45 -12.53 -39.43
CA ALA A 621 11.24 -11.93 -40.00
C ALA A 621 10.19 -11.60 -38.93
N ARG A 622 10.08 -12.43 -37.89
CA ARG A 622 9.27 -12.17 -36.69
C ARG A 622 9.75 -10.95 -35.92
N GLY A 623 11.07 -10.81 -35.71
CA GLY A 623 11.68 -9.62 -35.12
C GLY A 623 11.44 -8.35 -35.94
N ALA A 624 11.54 -8.43 -37.26
CA ALA A 624 11.26 -7.29 -38.15
C ALA A 624 9.79 -6.83 -38.03
N ARG A 625 8.83 -7.76 -38.00
CA ARG A 625 7.40 -7.43 -37.77
C ARG A 625 7.17 -6.78 -36.41
N LEU A 626 7.89 -7.19 -35.37
CA LEU A 626 7.81 -6.53 -34.06
C LEU A 626 8.18 -5.05 -34.13
N LEU A 627 9.20 -4.69 -34.93
CA LEU A 627 9.65 -3.30 -35.09
C LEU A 627 8.67 -2.43 -35.90
N GLU A 628 7.79 -3.02 -36.71
CA GLU A 628 6.68 -2.28 -37.35
C GLU A 628 5.74 -1.69 -36.29
N GLU A 629 5.59 -2.37 -35.15
CA GLU A 629 4.79 -1.88 -34.02
C GLU A 629 5.61 -1.12 -32.98
N MET A 630 6.82 -1.57 -32.68
CA MET A 630 7.68 -1.08 -31.59
C MET A 630 8.85 -0.26 -32.15
N ASN A 631 8.55 0.96 -32.61
CA ASN A 631 9.53 1.87 -33.23
C ASN A 631 9.47 3.29 -32.65
N PRO A 632 10.56 4.08 -32.84
CA PRO A 632 10.64 5.45 -32.31
C PRO A 632 9.54 6.38 -32.82
N HIS A 633 9.07 6.21 -34.07
CA HIS A 633 8.03 7.07 -34.64
C HIS A 633 6.71 6.91 -33.89
N ARG A 634 6.27 5.66 -33.69
CA ARG A 634 5.02 5.36 -32.96
C ARG A 634 5.12 5.75 -31.49
N GLN A 635 6.26 5.47 -30.84
CA GLN A 635 6.50 5.87 -29.45
C GLN A 635 6.41 7.40 -29.30
N ARG A 636 7.09 8.17 -30.16
CA ARG A 636 7.07 9.63 -30.17
C ARG A 636 5.66 10.20 -30.34
N LYS A 637 4.89 9.64 -31.29
CA LYS A 637 3.51 10.06 -31.51
C LYS A 637 2.66 9.84 -30.26
N LEU A 638 2.73 8.64 -29.67
CA LEU A 638 1.91 8.27 -28.51
C LEU A 638 2.31 9.02 -27.23
N ILE A 639 3.58 9.29 -27.00
CA ILE A 639 4.01 10.06 -25.82
C ILE A 639 3.56 11.53 -25.93
N SER A 640 3.60 12.11 -27.13
CA SER A 640 3.08 13.46 -27.38
C SER A 640 1.57 13.53 -27.16
N GLU A 641 0.81 12.58 -27.73
CA GLU A 641 -0.65 12.45 -27.50
C GLU A 641 -0.98 12.27 -26.01
N LEU A 642 -0.20 11.45 -25.30
CA LEU A 642 -0.36 11.23 -23.86
C LEU A 642 -0.18 12.53 -23.07
N TYR A 643 0.94 13.23 -23.26
CA TYR A 643 1.19 14.49 -22.55
C TYR A 643 0.17 15.58 -22.93
N LEU A 644 -0.31 15.60 -24.18
CA LEU A 644 -1.40 16.49 -24.62
C LEU A 644 -2.73 16.17 -23.92
N SER A 645 -3.05 14.89 -23.75
CA SER A 645 -4.30 14.47 -23.11
C SER A 645 -4.35 14.80 -21.60
N ILE A 646 -3.18 14.83 -20.95
CA ILE A 646 -3.06 15.09 -19.52
C ILE A 646 -3.01 16.60 -19.29
N GLY A 647 -4.15 17.16 -18.86
CA GLY A 647 -4.34 18.59 -18.62
C GLY A 647 -5.46 19.23 -19.45
N ALA A 648 -5.97 18.54 -20.48
CA ALA A 648 -7.03 19.04 -21.36
C ALA A 648 -8.47 18.79 -20.85
N GLN A 649 -8.68 18.20 -19.67
CA GLN A 649 -10.03 18.06 -19.12
C GLN A 649 -10.54 19.42 -18.60
N PRO A 650 -11.67 19.95 -19.13
CA PRO A 650 -12.31 21.13 -18.60
C PRO A 650 -12.73 20.89 -17.14
N ARG A 651 -12.69 21.98 -16.36
CA ARG A 651 -13.00 22.05 -14.92
C ARG A 651 -14.36 21.50 -14.54
#